data_AF-A0A1G6G3T6-F1
#
_entry.id   AF-A0A1G6G3T6-F1
#
_cell.length_a   1.000
_cell.length_b   1.000
_cell.length_c   1.000
_cell.angle_alpha   90.00
_cell.angle_beta   90.00
_cell.angle_gamma   90.00
#
_symmetry.space_group_name_H-M   'P 1'
#
loop_
_entity.id
_entity.type
_entity.pdbx_description
1 polymer ?
#
loop_
_entity_poly.entity_id
_entity_poly.type
_entity_poly.pdbx_seq_one_letter_code
_entity_poly.pdbx_strand_id
1 'polypeptide(L)'
;MIKQLAQYSVPAENSRVIRVFLSSTFRDMEMERSALVKLFKGLQVKAASRGVTISLVDLRWGITEEDAKSGKVVEICLKEIVHSRPFFIGMVGERYGWCPSYEDLSQTFSDSLEYSWVEDDLNNHLSVTEMEMQFGVLRNPDPLHAYFYIKQSATDPSCPKEEFHKLQHLKECLLQQDRYPVQEYDSPEQLCQFVESAFTELLEQEFPSVLTVEDNQALQEQLTRNELLFNYHPIPEADQAFSDFLAADEQRCLVVTGDRGLGKSALLAHWSDWVNNDTQMIPIYHRLDNTTLSSYPETLVRALAAKCQNALKCQTLGEEDLFTAEVSKESDSTQGTARSILDIVRESMVFGNNVLDGFSENTLRNIKEIEEDLNSIQKFSQLWAALGRSKYAIILLIDDISYLNSTEVSLFSLFGSIPSNVKVVLSFAASSTAYLPFVRNGYVHYRLNGFSQADAKSFSKQYLSTYSKALSAQQEDILSSWGLAKQPRCLNVLLNELVSFGQYDTLSEYMSGYCQINEIAQFYDSVLRRLSSDYGFDRIGRALLMLSLTLEGFTEDEVKSMTGINQLLWSQLRVEMSSWLTNKGGRYCICDTQMIEAIERCFAQDDVSIDECRKEIIVALLDDSDTLSHPLTFADYNYRMKQFCYHDSYRYQVEITYQSYKMQHWDFLRDWICDAETFEILYRTNYSLLEDCWKAIMNDNPSLTPAAYAELDFGQIDSFLIPVIANDMATFLSSSFHLTKAAMEVSEKSMEGEAIPLIAKSVLKMNEGCRYARNEEYETACDCFLKALVMQESIVPTPELEIANTCRNLALAYYYNEQYNEAAIYLNRALNYHAASTDEKSQAEVIELSEFLAYCDYYRDEEESAAKKFRKVAEMHESLNGRLSSGVAKCLRMQGKCLYYIKRYDEAWSLVNEALGIAIQIDNRKQIVACHKELYHLCKEFKRVMKERGDEQSSTLFFRESLLHEKFFSEKPRLAELTVRYEALRCDIMRQYYENKEYGNVIRIATTLDIHEDIDPDVSSEVCYYEAQAYAKMENYPMAKDAFLKEFELRKKYLGWEDDHTILACQNLGVLHSFCNEREDALACFREAYDHEVKRNGSDSEMAKKLLQYIDVVRS
;
A
#
# COMPACT_ATOMS: atom_id res chain seq x y z
N MET A 1 -21.93 41.75 -42.54
CA MET A 1 -21.37 40.41 -42.75
C MET A 1 -20.03 40.19 -42.06
N ILE A 2 -18.95 40.96 -42.31
CA ILE A 2 -17.61 40.72 -41.71
C ILE A 2 -17.56 40.85 -40.16
N LYS A 3 -18.51 41.55 -39.52
CA LYS A 3 -18.56 41.73 -38.05
C LYS A 3 -19.32 40.65 -37.27
N GLN A 4 -20.09 39.77 -37.92
CA GLN A 4 -20.93 38.78 -37.22
C GLN A 4 -20.24 37.42 -37.02
N LEU A 5 -19.18 37.10 -37.76
CA LEU A 5 -18.41 35.87 -37.55
C LEU A 5 -17.42 35.97 -36.36
N ALA A 6 -17.05 37.19 -35.97
CA ALA A 6 -16.07 37.45 -34.89
C ALA A 6 -16.63 37.32 -33.46
N GLN A 7 -17.91 36.97 -33.29
CA GLN A 7 -18.55 36.82 -31.98
C GLN A 7 -18.56 35.40 -31.42
N TYR A 8 -18.13 34.40 -32.19
CA TYR A 8 -17.94 33.04 -31.69
C TYR A 8 -16.48 32.89 -31.31
N SER A 9 -16.19 33.09 -30.03
CA SER A 9 -14.88 32.91 -29.44
C SER A 9 -14.25 31.58 -29.90
N VAL A 10 -13.07 31.69 -30.51
CA VAL A 10 -12.12 30.59 -30.59
C VAL A 10 -11.96 30.03 -29.17
N PRO A 11 -12.06 28.71 -28.93
CA PRO A 11 -11.73 28.13 -27.63
C PRO A 11 -10.35 28.64 -27.20
N ALA A 12 -10.19 28.96 -25.92
CA ALA A 12 -8.95 29.54 -25.38
C ALA A 12 -7.70 28.82 -25.93
N GLU A 13 -6.66 29.58 -26.28
CA GLU A 13 -5.35 29.18 -26.86
C GLU A 13 -4.57 28.09 -26.07
N ASN A 14 -5.19 27.41 -25.10
CA ASN A 14 -4.62 26.34 -24.29
C ASN A 14 -5.59 25.16 -24.03
N SER A 15 -6.72 25.03 -24.74
CA SER A 15 -7.60 23.86 -24.56
C SER A 15 -6.98 22.62 -25.21
N ARG A 16 -6.61 21.61 -24.41
CA ARG A 16 -6.13 20.31 -24.88
C ARG A 16 -7.25 19.40 -25.42
N VAL A 17 -8.24 19.99 -26.10
CA VAL A 17 -9.42 19.29 -26.64
C VAL A 17 -9.58 19.63 -28.12
N ILE A 18 -9.54 18.62 -28.96
CA ILE A 18 -9.68 18.66 -30.43
C ILE A 18 -11.04 18.04 -30.79
N ARG A 19 -12.02 18.85 -31.17
CA ARG A 19 -13.31 18.35 -31.69
C ARG A 19 -13.35 18.52 -33.20
N VAL A 20 -13.52 17.43 -33.95
CA VAL A 20 -13.46 17.45 -35.42
C VAL A 20 -14.85 17.21 -36.00
N PHE A 21 -15.38 18.18 -36.74
CA PHE A 21 -16.69 18.03 -37.40
C PHE A 21 -16.59 17.21 -38.69
N LEU A 22 -17.44 16.18 -38.86
CA LEU A 22 -17.47 15.34 -40.06
C LEU A 22 -18.70 15.63 -40.94
N SER A 23 -18.50 16.40 -42.00
CA SER A 23 -19.51 16.70 -43.01
C SER A 23 -19.46 15.71 -44.17
N SER A 24 -20.55 14.97 -44.39
CA SER A 24 -20.76 14.14 -45.60
C SER A 24 -22.24 13.76 -45.73
N THR A 25 -22.63 13.21 -46.88
CA THR A 25 -23.89 12.48 -47.01
C THR A 25 -23.86 11.18 -46.19
N PHE A 26 -25.02 10.67 -45.75
CA PHE A 26 -25.07 9.45 -44.92
C PHE A 26 -25.16 8.13 -45.72
N ARG A 27 -25.96 8.10 -46.79
CA ARG A 27 -26.34 6.83 -47.46
C ARG A 27 -25.23 6.22 -48.32
N ASP A 28 -24.40 7.04 -48.96
CA ASP A 28 -23.34 6.61 -49.89
C ASP A 28 -21.94 6.61 -49.26
N MET A 29 -21.83 7.02 -47.98
CA MET A 29 -20.57 7.15 -47.24
C MET A 29 -20.58 6.39 -45.92
N GLU A 30 -21.48 5.42 -45.75
CA GLU A 30 -21.64 4.67 -44.49
C GLU A 30 -20.36 3.91 -44.12
N MET A 31 -19.69 3.32 -45.11
CA MET A 31 -18.44 2.58 -44.90
C MET A 31 -17.31 3.52 -44.46
N GLU A 32 -17.15 4.65 -45.15
CA GLU A 32 -16.14 5.67 -44.87
C GLU A 32 -16.34 6.31 -43.50
N ARG A 33 -17.58 6.71 -43.16
CA ARG A 33 -17.89 7.26 -41.82
C ARG A 33 -17.60 6.23 -40.73
N SER A 34 -17.97 4.96 -40.94
CA SER A 34 -17.71 3.90 -39.98
C SER A 34 -16.21 3.63 -39.83
N ALA A 35 -15.44 3.70 -40.91
CA ALA A 35 -13.98 3.58 -40.88
C ALA A 35 -13.33 4.77 -40.13
N LEU A 36 -13.79 6.00 -40.37
CA LEU A 36 -13.28 7.20 -39.67
C LEU A 36 -13.61 7.21 -38.18
N VAL A 37 -14.81 6.78 -37.78
CA VAL A 37 -15.15 6.63 -36.34
C VAL A 37 -14.17 5.66 -35.67
N LYS A 38 -13.82 4.54 -36.33
CA LYS A 38 -12.81 3.59 -35.84
C LYS A 38 -11.40 4.20 -35.82
N LEU A 39 -11.04 5.01 -36.82
CA LEU A 39 -9.73 5.69 -36.86
C LEU A 39 -9.57 6.73 -35.75
N PHE A 40 -10.56 7.61 -35.57
CA PHE A 40 -10.51 8.68 -34.57
C PHE A 40 -10.49 8.14 -33.15
N LYS A 41 -11.13 6.99 -32.93
CA LYS A 41 -10.92 6.15 -31.76
C LYS A 41 -9.43 5.83 -31.58
N GLY A 42 -8.72 5.34 -32.60
CA GLY A 42 -7.26 5.12 -32.55
C GLY A 42 -6.44 6.38 -32.27
N LEU A 43 -6.84 7.52 -32.85
CA LEU A 43 -6.18 8.82 -32.61
C LEU A 43 -6.39 9.33 -31.17
N GLN A 44 -7.51 9.01 -30.52
CA GLN A 44 -7.75 9.33 -29.10
C GLN A 44 -6.64 8.84 -28.20
N VAL A 45 -6.15 7.65 -28.48
CA VAL A 45 -5.07 7.04 -27.71
C VAL A 45 -3.75 7.79 -27.89
N LYS A 46 -3.38 8.10 -29.14
CA LYS A 46 -2.16 8.85 -29.47
C LYS A 46 -2.23 10.28 -28.90
N ALA A 47 -3.41 10.89 -28.87
CA ALA A 47 -3.63 12.19 -28.28
C ALA A 47 -3.60 12.12 -26.74
N ALA A 48 -4.19 11.08 -26.14
CA ALA A 48 -4.25 10.89 -24.70
C ALA A 48 -2.85 10.76 -24.08
N SER A 49 -1.89 10.10 -24.75
CA SER A 49 -0.50 10.05 -24.28
C SER A 49 0.19 11.42 -24.23
N ARG A 50 -0.38 12.43 -24.89
CA ARG A 50 0.05 13.83 -24.88
C ARG A 50 -0.84 14.71 -23.99
N GLY A 51 -1.78 14.11 -23.26
CA GLY A 51 -2.78 14.81 -22.46
C GLY A 51 -3.82 15.57 -23.29
N VAL A 52 -4.05 15.15 -24.54
CA VAL A 52 -4.98 15.78 -25.47
C VAL A 52 -6.17 14.86 -25.71
N THR A 53 -7.37 15.41 -25.64
CA THR A 53 -8.61 14.71 -26.03
C THR A 53 -8.91 15.03 -27.49
N ILE A 54 -9.13 14.01 -28.32
CA ILE A 54 -9.65 14.22 -29.68
C ILE A 54 -11.00 13.51 -29.85
N SER A 55 -11.97 14.11 -30.51
CA SER A 55 -13.28 13.49 -30.74
C SER A 55 -13.81 13.82 -32.13
N LEU A 56 -14.33 12.82 -32.82
CA LEU A 56 -15.02 13.00 -34.10
C LEU A 56 -16.51 13.23 -33.85
N VAL A 57 -17.02 14.36 -34.35
CA VAL A 57 -18.43 14.72 -34.30
C VAL A 57 -19.13 14.12 -35.53
N ASP A 58 -19.81 12.99 -35.33
CA ASP A 58 -20.58 12.26 -36.35
C ASP A 58 -22.08 12.25 -36.00
N LEU A 59 -22.87 13.07 -36.71
CA LEU A 59 -24.29 13.32 -36.40
C LEU A 59 -25.27 12.24 -36.91
N ARG A 60 -24.82 11.07 -37.39
CA ARG A 60 -25.71 10.00 -37.89
C ARG A 60 -26.90 9.66 -36.97
N TRP A 61 -26.68 9.70 -35.65
CA TRP A 61 -27.74 9.62 -34.63
C TRP A 61 -27.54 10.65 -33.51
N GLY A 62 -26.88 11.76 -33.83
CA GLY A 62 -26.88 12.97 -33.00
C GLY A 62 -28.18 13.78 -33.14
N ILE A 63 -28.98 13.46 -34.15
CA ILE A 63 -30.25 14.12 -34.48
C ILE A 63 -31.36 13.07 -34.36
N THR A 64 -32.28 13.25 -33.41
CA THR A 64 -33.36 12.30 -33.18
C THR A 64 -34.47 12.41 -34.23
N GLU A 65 -35.37 11.42 -34.32
CA GLU A 65 -36.57 11.52 -35.16
C GLU A 65 -37.45 12.72 -34.80
N GLU A 66 -37.47 13.11 -33.52
CA GLU A 66 -38.22 14.27 -33.04
C GLU A 66 -37.56 15.58 -33.49
N ASP A 67 -36.23 15.66 -33.48
CA ASP A 67 -35.47 16.80 -34.00
C ASP A 67 -35.63 16.95 -35.52
N ALA A 68 -35.67 15.83 -36.25
CA ALA A 68 -35.94 15.81 -37.67
C ALA A 68 -37.36 16.29 -38.00
N LYS A 69 -38.37 15.83 -37.25
CA LYS A 69 -39.78 16.24 -37.42
C LYS A 69 -40.04 17.69 -36.98
N SER A 70 -39.20 18.25 -36.11
CA SER A 70 -39.30 19.64 -35.62
C SER A 70 -38.44 20.64 -36.39
N GLY A 71 -37.77 20.22 -37.48
CA GLY A 71 -37.00 21.14 -38.33
C GLY A 71 -35.71 21.67 -37.72
N LYS A 72 -35.13 20.97 -36.74
CA LYS A 72 -33.90 21.40 -36.01
C LYS A 72 -32.60 20.93 -36.64
N VAL A 73 -32.67 20.09 -37.68
CA VAL A 73 -31.51 19.43 -38.31
C VAL A 73 -30.39 20.43 -38.66
N VAL A 74 -30.75 21.50 -39.38
CA VAL A 74 -29.77 22.51 -39.85
C VAL A 74 -29.20 23.30 -38.68
N GLU A 75 -30.01 23.67 -37.69
CA GLU A 75 -29.55 24.40 -36.50
C GLU A 75 -28.52 23.58 -35.70
N ILE A 76 -28.79 22.28 -35.50
CA ILE A 76 -27.90 21.37 -34.77
C ILE A 76 -26.55 21.25 -35.49
N CYS A 77 -26.55 21.01 -36.81
CA CYS A 77 -25.31 20.93 -37.59
C CYS A 77 -24.47 22.21 -37.47
N LEU A 78 -25.10 23.39 -37.59
CA LEU A 78 -24.39 24.67 -37.53
C LEU A 78 -23.82 24.96 -36.14
N LYS A 79 -24.55 24.63 -35.07
CA LYS A 79 -24.04 24.76 -33.70
C LYS A 79 -22.84 23.85 -33.45
N GLU A 80 -22.91 22.59 -33.89
CA GLU A 80 -21.80 21.65 -33.70
C GLU A 80 -20.56 22.02 -34.53
N ILE A 81 -20.74 22.63 -35.70
CA ILE A 81 -19.62 23.22 -36.46
C ILE A 81 -18.93 24.31 -35.64
N VAL A 82 -19.69 25.21 -35.02
CA VAL A 82 -19.10 26.28 -34.19
C VAL A 82 -18.32 25.70 -33.00
N HIS A 83 -18.87 24.69 -32.32
CA HIS A 83 -18.19 24.01 -31.21
C HIS A 83 -16.97 23.18 -31.61
N SER A 84 -16.85 22.82 -32.90
CA SER A 84 -15.73 22.02 -33.42
C SER A 84 -14.61 22.87 -34.03
N ARG A 85 -14.77 24.20 -34.12
CA ARG A 85 -13.70 25.06 -34.62
C ARG A 85 -12.48 24.98 -33.69
N PRO A 86 -11.25 24.88 -34.24
CA PRO A 86 -10.90 25.09 -35.65
C PRO A 86 -10.89 23.84 -36.57
N PHE A 87 -11.37 22.65 -36.16
CA PHE A 87 -11.14 21.40 -36.90
C PHE A 87 -12.35 20.92 -37.73
N PHE A 88 -12.13 20.56 -39.00
CA PHE A 88 -13.20 20.15 -39.92
C PHE A 88 -12.74 19.10 -40.94
N ILE A 89 -13.59 18.10 -41.22
CA ILE A 89 -13.42 17.15 -42.32
C ILE A 89 -14.66 17.19 -43.21
N GLY A 90 -14.47 17.47 -44.49
CA GLY A 90 -15.51 17.38 -45.52
C GLY A 90 -15.27 16.21 -46.47
N MET A 91 -16.24 15.30 -46.61
CA MET A 91 -16.18 14.21 -47.58
C MET A 91 -17.28 14.34 -48.63
N VAL A 92 -16.92 14.18 -49.90
CA VAL A 92 -17.86 14.29 -51.04
C VAL A 92 -17.90 12.99 -51.83
N GLY A 93 -19.11 12.45 -52.00
CA GLY A 93 -19.35 11.16 -52.63
C GLY A 93 -20.02 11.23 -53.99
N GLU A 94 -21.03 10.39 -54.16
CA GLU A 94 -21.81 10.25 -55.40
C GLU A 94 -23.15 11.00 -55.30
N ARG A 95 -23.54 11.43 -54.10
CA ARG A 95 -24.79 12.16 -53.85
C ARG A 95 -24.54 13.60 -53.43
N TYR A 96 -25.44 14.50 -53.87
CA TYR A 96 -25.39 15.91 -53.48
C TYR A 96 -25.88 16.17 -52.04
N GLY A 97 -26.84 15.37 -51.57
CA GLY A 97 -27.42 15.47 -50.23
C GLY A 97 -28.85 16.02 -50.22
N TRP A 98 -29.45 16.10 -49.03
CA TRP A 98 -30.81 16.64 -48.86
C TRP A 98 -30.80 18.17 -48.94
N CYS A 99 -31.73 18.73 -49.73
CA CYS A 99 -31.95 20.17 -49.86
C CYS A 99 -33.19 20.57 -49.03
N PRO A 100 -33.02 21.30 -47.92
CA PRO A 100 -34.15 21.69 -47.07
C PRO A 100 -35.04 22.74 -47.76
N SER A 101 -36.35 22.72 -47.47
CA SER A 101 -37.30 23.74 -47.90
C SER A 101 -37.65 24.72 -46.76
N TYR A 102 -38.29 25.85 -47.08
CA TYR A 102 -38.69 26.84 -46.06
C TYR A 102 -39.74 26.29 -45.09
N GLU A 103 -40.61 25.37 -45.53
CA GLU A 103 -41.59 24.71 -44.68
C GLU A 103 -40.93 23.80 -43.64
N ASP A 104 -39.83 23.13 -44.02
CA ASP A 104 -39.06 22.22 -43.16
C ASP A 104 -38.34 22.92 -42.00
N LEU A 105 -38.13 24.25 -42.08
CA LEU A 105 -37.38 25.06 -41.11
C LEU A 105 -38.24 26.10 -40.36
N SER A 106 -39.53 26.16 -40.70
CA SER A 106 -40.45 27.26 -40.36
C SER A 106 -40.74 27.46 -38.87
N GLN A 107 -40.42 26.49 -38.00
CA GLN A 107 -40.64 26.59 -36.54
C GLN A 107 -39.39 27.00 -35.74
N THR A 108 -38.19 26.95 -36.34
CA THR A 108 -36.92 26.98 -35.60
C THR A 108 -36.18 28.31 -35.70
N PHE A 109 -36.27 28.98 -36.86
CA PHE A 109 -35.46 30.17 -37.17
C PHE A 109 -36.20 31.51 -37.02
N SER A 110 -37.39 31.51 -36.42
CA SER A 110 -38.29 32.69 -36.41
C SER A 110 -37.76 33.89 -35.62
N ASP A 111 -36.75 33.73 -34.74
CA ASP A 111 -36.30 34.79 -33.82
C ASP A 111 -34.76 35.03 -33.75
N SER A 112 -33.91 34.28 -34.49
CA SER A 112 -32.44 34.43 -34.38
C SER A 112 -31.80 35.22 -35.54
N LEU A 113 -31.28 36.41 -35.24
CA LEU A 113 -30.51 37.26 -36.17
C LEU A 113 -29.16 36.65 -36.62
N GLU A 114 -28.77 35.49 -36.07
CA GLU A 114 -27.47 34.83 -36.29
C GLU A 114 -27.37 34.06 -37.62
N TYR A 115 -28.48 33.63 -38.21
CA TYR A 115 -28.49 32.73 -39.37
C TYR A 115 -29.20 33.29 -40.61
N SER A 116 -29.25 34.61 -40.79
CA SER A 116 -29.99 35.24 -41.90
C SER A 116 -29.53 34.82 -43.30
N TRP A 117 -28.29 34.34 -43.44
CA TRP A 117 -27.73 33.83 -44.71
C TRP A 117 -28.29 32.46 -45.11
N VAL A 118 -28.91 31.72 -44.17
CA VAL A 118 -29.54 30.42 -44.44
C VAL A 118 -30.70 30.58 -45.43
N GLU A 119 -31.42 31.70 -45.39
CA GLU A 119 -32.49 32.00 -46.38
C GLU A 119 -31.95 32.09 -47.81
N ASP A 120 -30.77 32.67 -48.00
CA ASP A 120 -30.12 32.75 -49.32
C ASP A 120 -29.69 31.35 -49.81
N ASP A 121 -29.17 30.51 -48.92
CA ASP A 121 -28.75 29.14 -49.25
C ASP A 121 -29.95 28.22 -49.59
N LEU A 122 -31.08 28.42 -48.89
CA LEU A 122 -32.35 27.77 -49.21
C LEU A 122 -32.88 28.20 -50.58
N ASN A 123 -32.84 29.49 -50.89
CA ASN A 123 -33.26 30.02 -52.20
C ASN A 123 -32.39 29.46 -53.33
N ASN A 124 -31.09 29.22 -53.07
CA ASN A 124 -30.17 28.59 -54.01
C ASN A 124 -30.28 27.06 -54.06
N HIS A 125 -31.17 26.46 -53.25
CA HIS A 125 -31.41 25.02 -53.18
C HIS A 125 -30.11 24.25 -52.93
N LEU A 126 -29.30 24.74 -51.98
CA LEU A 126 -28.09 24.07 -51.54
C LEU A 126 -28.44 22.87 -50.66
N SER A 127 -27.61 21.83 -50.71
CA SER A 127 -27.74 20.71 -49.78
C SER A 127 -27.21 21.08 -48.40
N VAL A 128 -27.70 20.42 -47.36
CA VAL A 128 -27.17 20.60 -45.99
C VAL A 128 -25.66 20.39 -45.95
N THR A 129 -25.14 19.37 -46.64
CA THR A 129 -23.69 19.11 -46.71
C THR A 129 -22.92 20.26 -47.34
N GLU A 130 -23.42 20.87 -48.41
CA GLU A 130 -22.77 22.06 -48.98
C GLU A 130 -22.86 23.26 -48.02
N MET A 131 -24.02 23.47 -47.37
CA MET A 131 -24.18 24.53 -46.38
C MET A 131 -23.19 24.38 -45.21
N GLU A 132 -22.96 23.16 -44.72
CA GLU A 132 -21.97 22.83 -43.68
C GLU A 132 -20.55 23.21 -44.12
N MET A 133 -20.14 22.84 -45.34
CA MET A 133 -18.80 23.17 -45.87
C MET A 133 -18.62 24.67 -46.10
N GLN A 134 -19.67 25.34 -46.60
CA GLN A 134 -19.68 26.78 -46.83
C GLN A 134 -19.56 27.56 -45.52
N PHE A 135 -20.40 27.27 -44.53
CA PHE A 135 -20.40 27.96 -43.24
C PHE A 135 -19.21 27.58 -42.36
N GLY A 136 -18.85 26.29 -42.33
CA GLY A 136 -17.79 25.78 -41.48
C GLY A 136 -16.41 26.26 -41.92
N VAL A 137 -16.16 26.30 -43.24
CA VAL A 137 -14.81 26.47 -43.77
C VAL A 137 -14.73 27.53 -44.87
N LEU A 138 -15.48 27.39 -45.98
CA LEU A 138 -15.19 28.15 -47.21
C LEU A 138 -15.48 29.65 -47.08
N ARG A 139 -16.55 30.04 -46.38
CA ARG A 139 -16.92 31.44 -46.12
C ARG A 139 -16.22 32.02 -44.89
N ASN A 140 -15.54 31.19 -44.08
CA ASN A 140 -14.90 31.64 -42.85
C ASN A 140 -13.52 32.26 -43.13
N PRO A 141 -13.27 33.52 -42.74
CA PRO A 141 -11.97 34.16 -42.95
C PRO A 141 -10.85 33.65 -42.03
N ASP A 142 -11.17 33.05 -40.89
CA ASP A 142 -10.19 32.62 -39.89
C ASP A 142 -9.38 31.40 -40.36
N PRO A 143 -8.12 31.22 -39.90
CA PRO A 143 -7.34 30.03 -40.19
C PRO A 143 -7.91 28.82 -39.44
N LEU A 144 -8.16 27.73 -40.17
CA LEU A 144 -8.77 26.49 -39.65
C LEU A 144 -7.89 25.28 -39.98
N HIS A 145 -8.09 24.17 -39.27
CA HIS A 145 -7.55 22.85 -39.62
C HIS A 145 -8.63 22.06 -40.36
N ALA A 146 -8.81 22.36 -41.65
CA ALA A 146 -9.81 21.73 -42.50
C ALA A 146 -9.18 20.80 -43.55
N TYR A 147 -9.79 19.63 -43.76
CA TYR A 147 -9.36 18.64 -44.75
C TYR A 147 -10.55 18.20 -45.60
N PHE A 148 -10.38 18.14 -46.92
CA PHE A 148 -11.41 17.69 -47.85
C PHE A 148 -11.01 16.41 -48.59
N TYR A 149 -11.94 15.48 -48.69
CA TYR A 149 -11.74 14.19 -49.35
C TYR A 149 -12.83 13.91 -50.39
N ILE A 150 -12.42 13.55 -51.60
CA ILE A 150 -13.34 13.28 -52.71
C ILE A 150 -13.20 11.81 -53.13
N LYS A 151 -14.30 11.06 -53.10
CA LYS A 151 -14.30 9.66 -53.53
C LYS A 151 -14.18 9.55 -55.05
N GLN A 152 -13.20 8.75 -55.50
CA GLN A 152 -13.05 8.34 -56.89
C GLN A 152 -13.97 7.14 -57.16
N SER A 153 -15.17 7.38 -57.70
CA SER A 153 -16.01 6.29 -58.22
C SER A 153 -17.00 6.75 -59.28
N ALA A 154 -17.44 5.76 -60.08
CA ALA A 154 -18.11 5.89 -61.36
C ALA A 154 -19.47 6.61 -61.26
N THR A 155 -19.76 7.49 -62.22
CA THR A 155 -21.04 8.17 -62.40
C THR A 155 -22.23 7.25 -62.13
N ASP A 156 -22.97 7.48 -61.04
CA ASP A 156 -24.23 6.81 -60.77
C ASP A 156 -25.28 7.26 -61.81
N PRO A 157 -25.73 6.39 -62.73
CA PRO A 157 -26.68 6.74 -63.78
C PRO A 157 -28.08 7.06 -63.24
N SER A 158 -28.35 6.80 -61.95
CA SER A 158 -29.65 6.98 -61.31
C SER A 158 -29.88 8.37 -60.69
N CYS A 159 -28.83 9.21 -60.63
CA CYS A 159 -28.90 10.54 -60.03
C CYS A 159 -29.64 11.55 -60.94
N PRO A 160 -30.56 12.39 -60.41
CA PRO A 160 -31.19 13.47 -61.17
C PRO A 160 -30.14 14.42 -61.79
N LYS A 161 -30.33 14.82 -63.06
CA LYS A 161 -29.37 15.67 -63.80
C LYS A 161 -29.00 16.95 -63.05
N GLU A 162 -29.96 17.55 -62.35
CA GLU A 162 -29.75 18.79 -61.61
C GLU A 162 -28.85 18.59 -60.37
N GLU A 163 -29.08 17.52 -59.60
CA GLU A 163 -28.22 17.15 -58.47
C GLU A 163 -26.80 16.77 -58.93
N PHE A 164 -26.69 16.10 -60.08
CA PHE A 164 -25.39 15.77 -60.67
C PHE A 164 -24.59 17.04 -61.02
N HIS A 165 -25.23 18.04 -61.64
CA HIS A 165 -24.55 19.30 -61.97
C HIS A 165 -24.12 20.07 -60.71
N LYS A 166 -24.95 20.11 -59.67
CA LYS A 166 -24.60 20.76 -58.40
C LYS A 166 -23.47 20.03 -57.67
N LEU A 167 -23.49 18.70 -57.65
CA LEU A 167 -22.42 17.88 -57.07
C LEU A 167 -21.08 18.08 -57.79
N GLN A 168 -21.09 18.12 -59.13
CA GLN A 168 -19.89 18.42 -59.91
C GLN A 168 -19.37 19.82 -59.63
N HIS A 169 -20.27 20.81 -59.55
CA HIS A 169 -19.88 22.17 -59.20
C HIS A 169 -19.22 22.24 -57.81
N LEU A 170 -19.78 21.56 -56.80
CA LEU A 170 -19.18 21.49 -55.47
C LEU A 170 -17.78 20.85 -55.50
N LYS A 171 -17.61 19.73 -56.22
CA LYS A 171 -16.29 19.08 -56.39
C LYS A 171 -15.29 20.01 -57.06
N GLU A 172 -15.69 20.71 -58.13
CA GLU A 172 -14.85 21.71 -58.81
C GLU A 172 -14.48 22.87 -57.88
N CYS A 173 -15.43 23.40 -57.09
CA CYS A 173 -15.17 24.47 -56.13
C CYS A 173 -14.17 24.06 -55.05
N LEU A 174 -14.27 22.83 -54.54
CA LEU A 174 -13.29 22.30 -53.57
C LEU A 174 -11.91 22.11 -54.21
N LEU A 175 -11.84 21.60 -55.44
CA LEU A 175 -10.57 21.42 -56.16
C LEU A 175 -9.89 22.74 -56.55
N GLN A 176 -10.65 23.82 -56.73
CA GLN A 176 -10.14 25.14 -57.12
C GLN A 176 -9.69 26.02 -55.94
N GLN A 177 -10.02 25.67 -54.70
CA GLN A 177 -9.57 26.45 -53.55
C GLN A 177 -8.15 26.03 -53.13
N ASP A 178 -7.31 27.02 -52.81
CA ASP A 178 -5.91 26.80 -52.43
C ASP A 178 -5.67 26.93 -50.91
N ARG A 179 -6.72 27.13 -50.10
CA ARG A 179 -6.59 27.40 -48.65
C ARG A 179 -6.40 26.12 -47.83
N TYR A 180 -7.00 25.01 -48.23
CA TYR A 180 -7.06 23.77 -47.45
C TYR A 180 -6.76 22.55 -48.32
N PRO A 181 -6.13 21.50 -47.77
CA PRO A 181 -5.80 20.29 -48.50
C PRO A 181 -7.05 19.55 -49.00
N VAL A 182 -6.98 19.11 -50.27
CA VAL A 182 -7.99 18.28 -50.93
C VAL A 182 -7.31 17.04 -51.51
N GLN A 183 -7.85 15.86 -51.21
CA GLN A 183 -7.31 14.60 -51.71
C GLN A 183 -8.42 13.71 -52.27
N GLU A 184 -8.07 12.99 -53.33
CA GLU A 184 -8.94 11.98 -53.93
C GLU A 184 -8.58 10.58 -53.39
N TYR A 185 -9.58 9.72 -53.16
CA TYR A 185 -9.38 8.37 -52.61
C TYR A 185 -10.28 7.32 -53.27
N ASP A 186 -9.81 6.08 -53.34
CA ASP A 186 -10.50 4.94 -53.96
C ASP A 186 -11.14 3.98 -52.95
N SER A 187 -10.64 3.92 -51.71
CA SER A 187 -11.15 3.01 -50.68
C SER A 187 -11.20 3.65 -49.29
N PRO A 188 -12.05 3.15 -48.37
CA PRO A 188 -12.09 3.60 -46.98
C PRO A 188 -10.75 3.47 -46.24
N GLU A 189 -9.94 2.45 -46.55
CA GLU A 189 -8.63 2.24 -45.94
C GLU A 189 -7.65 3.35 -46.35
N GLN A 190 -7.67 3.75 -47.63
CA GLN A 190 -6.83 4.83 -48.13
C GLN A 190 -7.23 6.18 -47.52
N LEU A 191 -8.54 6.44 -47.41
CA LEU A 191 -9.07 7.61 -46.69
C LEU A 191 -8.55 7.65 -45.24
N CYS A 192 -8.62 6.52 -44.53
CA CYS A 192 -8.13 6.44 -43.16
C CYS A 192 -6.62 6.71 -43.05
N GLN A 193 -5.80 6.21 -43.98
CA GLN A 193 -4.36 6.49 -44.00
C GLN A 193 -4.06 7.99 -44.16
N PHE A 194 -4.79 8.67 -45.06
CA PHE A 194 -4.63 10.11 -45.27
C PHE A 194 -5.00 10.92 -44.04
N VAL A 195 -6.14 10.60 -43.42
CA VAL A 195 -6.59 11.27 -42.19
C VAL A 195 -5.63 10.98 -41.03
N GLU A 196 -5.19 9.74 -40.87
CA GLU A 196 -4.26 9.36 -39.81
C GLU A 196 -2.95 10.13 -39.90
N SER A 197 -2.37 10.22 -41.10
CA SER A 197 -1.12 10.95 -41.35
C SER A 197 -1.28 12.43 -40.99
N ALA A 198 -2.36 13.06 -41.46
CA ALA A 198 -2.61 14.48 -41.24
C ALA A 198 -2.79 14.81 -39.74
N PHE A 199 -3.56 14.01 -39.01
CA PHE A 199 -3.80 14.25 -37.59
C PHE A 199 -2.63 13.83 -36.69
N THR A 200 -1.82 12.84 -37.11
CA THR A 200 -0.60 12.49 -36.37
C THR A 200 0.42 13.63 -36.45
N GLU A 201 0.63 14.20 -37.65
CA GLU A 201 1.49 15.37 -37.84
C GLU A 201 0.98 16.58 -37.05
N LEU A 202 -0.33 16.82 -37.04
CA LEU A 202 -0.96 17.87 -36.25
C LEU A 202 -0.70 17.69 -34.73
N LEU A 203 -0.86 16.47 -34.22
CA LEU A 203 -0.59 16.17 -32.81
C LEU A 203 0.90 16.34 -32.46
N GLU A 204 1.82 16.03 -33.36
CA GLU A 204 3.26 16.20 -33.13
C GLU A 204 3.69 17.68 -33.14
N GLN A 205 3.09 18.49 -34.02
CA GLN A 205 3.39 19.93 -34.11
C GLN A 205 2.81 20.71 -32.94
N GLU A 206 1.55 20.47 -32.59
CA GLU A 206 0.84 21.23 -31.54
C GLU A 206 1.10 20.68 -30.13
N PHE A 207 1.39 19.37 -30.00
CA PHE A 207 1.52 18.69 -28.71
C PHE A 207 2.72 17.70 -28.67
N PRO A 208 3.97 18.17 -28.65
CA PRO A 208 5.17 17.32 -28.66
C PRO A 208 5.29 16.45 -27.40
N SER A 209 5.92 15.26 -27.52
CA SER A 209 6.12 14.31 -26.42
C SER A 209 7.15 14.82 -25.41
N VAL A 210 6.82 14.81 -24.11
CA VAL A 210 7.74 15.16 -23.01
C VAL A 210 8.57 13.94 -22.61
N LEU A 211 9.90 14.09 -22.56
CA LEU A 211 10.90 13.00 -22.50
C LEU A 211 11.78 13.05 -21.23
N THR A 212 11.20 13.08 -20.03
CA THR A 212 11.97 12.92 -18.78
C THR A 212 11.32 11.89 -17.86
N VAL A 213 12.16 11.10 -17.18
CA VAL A 213 11.77 9.90 -16.40
C VAL A 213 10.93 10.27 -15.16
N GLU A 214 11.20 11.42 -14.53
CA GLU A 214 10.45 11.90 -13.35
C GLU A 214 9.11 12.54 -13.72
N ASP A 215 9.02 13.26 -14.85
CA ASP A 215 7.75 13.77 -15.35
C ASP A 215 6.84 12.63 -15.81
N ASN A 216 7.40 11.48 -16.22
CA ASN A 216 6.63 10.37 -16.75
C ASN A 216 5.67 9.76 -15.72
N GLN A 217 6.05 9.62 -14.44
CA GLN A 217 5.16 9.02 -13.44
C GLN A 217 4.05 9.98 -12.99
N ALA A 218 4.40 11.25 -12.72
CA ALA A 218 3.41 12.27 -12.35
C ALA A 218 2.44 12.57 -13.50
N LEU A 219 2.96 12.63 -14.74
CA LEU A 219 2.15 12.76 -15.95
C LEU A 219 1.27 11.53 -16.14
N GLN A 220 1.79 10.31 -15.99
CA GLN A 220 0.99 9.08 -16.10
C GLN A 220 -0.15 9.06 -15.09
N GLU A 221 0.11 9.39 -13.82
CA GLU A 221 -0.95 9.49 -12.80
C GLU A 221 -1.98 10.57 -13.16
N GLN A 222 -1.54 11.71 -13.69
CA GLN A 222 -2.43 12.76 -14.17
C GLN A 222 -3.26 12.31 -15.38
N LEU A 223 -2.66 11.59 -16.33
CA LEU A 223 -3.35 11.03 -17.49
C LEU A 223 -4.38 9.98 -17.06
N THR A 224 -4.02 9.05 -16.19
CA THR A 224 -4.95 8.06 -15.63
C THR A 224 -6.06 8.73 -14.83
N ARG A 225 -5.76 9.80 -14.08
CA ARG A 225 -6.79 10.57 -13.36
C ARG A 225 -7.75 11.25 -14.35
N ASN A 226 -7.23 11.87 -15.40
CA ASN A 226 -8.05 12.47 -16.46
C ASN A 226 -8.93 11.42 -17.16
N GLU A 227 -8.40 10.23 -17.44
CA GLU A 227 -9.17 9.11 -18.01
C GLU A 227 -10.33 8.67 -17.09
N LEU A 228 -10.08 8.58 -15.79
CA LEU A 228 -11.11 8.25 -14.79
C LEU A 228 -12.21 9.33 -14.70
N LEU A 229 -11.83 10.60 -14.85
CA LEU A 229 -12.74 11.75 -14.77
C LEU A 229 -13.49 12.01 -16.07
N PHE A 230 -12.93 11.63 -17.22
CA PHE A 230 -13.45 11.96 -18.55
C PHE A 230 -14.92 11.60 -18.73
N ASN A 231 -15.34 10.47 -18.15
CA ASN A 231 -16.73 9.99 -18.19
C ASN A 231 -17.32 9.85 -16.78
N TYR A 232 -16.82 10.57 -15.78
CA TYR A 232 -17.37 10.45 -14.43
C TYR A 232 -18.73 11.15 -14.32
N HIS A 233 -19.66 10.51 -13.61
CA HIS A 233 -20.96 11.11 -13.25
C HIS A 233 -21.05 11.21 -11.72
N PRO A 234 -21.32 12.42 -11.18
CA PRO A 234 -21.45 12.64 -9.74
C PRO A 234 -22.55 11.78 -9.12
N ILE A 235 -22.31 11.28 -7.92
CA ILE A 235 -23.28 10.49 -7.14
C ILE A 235 -23.63 11.32 -5.91
N PRO A 236 -24.80 12.00 -5.89
CA PRO A 236 -25.14 12.97 -4.85
C PRO A 236 -25.04 12.42 -3.43
N GLU A 237 -25.43 11.16 -3.21
CA GLU A 237 -25.33 10.52 -1.88
C GLU A 237 -23.88 10.31 -1.43
N ALA A 238 -22.98 10.02 -2.38
CA ALA A 238 -21.56 9.85 -2.09
C ALA A 238 -20.91 11.20 -1.79
N ASP A 239 -21.25 12.22 -2.59
CA ASP A 239 -20.74 13.58 -2.42
C ASP A 239 -21.24 14.23 -1.13
N GLN A 240 -22.48 13.92 -0.71
CA GLN A 240 -22.99 14.32 0.59
C GLN A 240 -22.24 13.63 1.73
N ALA A 241 -22.00 12.32 1.64
CA ALA A 241 -21.25 11.59 2.67
C ALA A 241 -19.81 12.12 2.79
N PHE A 242 -19.18 12.49 1.67
CA PHE A 242 -17.87 13.10 1.65
C PHE A 242 -17.88 14.52 2.25
N SER A 243 -18.90 15.33 1.94
CA SER A 243 -19.10 16.65 2.54
C SER A 243 -19.28 16.59 4.05
N ASP A 244 -20.12 15.67 4.53
CA ASP A 244 -20.36 15.43 5.96
C ASP A 244 -19.06 15.00 6.66
N PHE A 245 -18.28 14.13 6.01
CA PHE A 245 -16.96 13.73 6.49
C PHE A 245 -15.99 14.92 6.55
N LEU A 246 -15.94 15.77 5.52
CA LEU A 246 -15.08 16.96 5.52
C LEU A 246 -15.47 17.95 6.62
N ALA A 247 -16.76 18.10 6.93
CA ALA A 247 -17.27 18.98 7.97
C ALA A 247 -17.07 18.44 9.41
N ALA A 248 -16.96 17.12 9.60
CA ALA A 248 -16.81 16.52 10.92
C ALA A 248 -15.36 16.59 11.43
N ASP A 249 -15.07 17.44 12.41
CA ASP A 249 -13.71 17.60 12.99
C ASP A 249 -13.24 16.41 13.83
N GLU A 250 -14.16 15.63 14.40
CA GLU A 250 -13.84 14.43 15.19
C GLU A 250 -13.50 13.23 14.30
N GLN A 251 -13.92 13.23 13.03
CA GLN A 251 -13.71 12.13 12.08
C GLN A 251 -12.50 12.39 11.19
N ARG A 252 -11.56 11.45 11.19
CA ARG A 252 -10.26 11.58 10.52
C ARG A 252 -10.02 10.60 9.38
N CYS A 253 -10.79 9.52 9.33
CA CYS A 253 -10.71 8.52 8.28
C CYS A 253 -12.10 8.20 7.73
N LEU A 254 -12.21 8.14 6.40
CA LEU A 254 -13.37 7.66 5.65
C LEU A 254 -12.98 6.40 4.88
N VAL A 255 -13.65 5.30 5.18
CA VAL A 255 -13.48 4.02 4.49
C VAL A 255 -14.58 3.87 3.44
N VAL A 256 -14.19 3.74 2.17
CA VAL A 256 -15.10 3.51 1.05
C VAL A 256 -15.02 2.05 0.61
N THR A 257 -16.13 1.33 0.65
CA THR A 257 -16.21 -0.05 0.11
C THR A 257 -17.22 -0.14 -1.02
N GLY A 258 -17.05 -1.11 -1.90
CA GLY A 258 -18.00 -1.36 -2.99
C GLY A 258 -17.55 -2.51 -3.88
N ASP A 259 -18.49 -3.10 -4.61
CA ASP A 259 -18.18 -4.17 -5.56
C ASP A 259 -17.29 -3.65 -6.70
N ARG A 260 -16.62 -4.56 -7.40
CA ARG A 260 -15.79 -4.20 -8.55
C ARG A 260 -16.66 -3.61 -9.66
N GLY A 261 -16.17 -2.58 -10.35
CA GLY A 261 -16.91 -1.93 -11.45
C GLY A 261 -17.92 -0.85 -11.03
N LEU A 262 -18.11 -0.57 -9.73
CA LEU A 262 -19.01 0.50 -9.25
C LEU A 262 -18.44 1.94 -9.36
N GLY A 263 -17.20 2.11 -9.83
CA GLY A 263 -16.62 3.44 -10.04
C GLY A 263 -15.88 4.06 -8.85
N LYS A 264 -15.44 3.26 -7.85
CA LYS A 264 -14.68 3.74 -6.68
C LYS A 264 -13.47 4.61 -7.04
N SER A 265 -12.63 4.15 -7.98
CA SER A 265 -11.45 4.90 -8.43
C SER A 265 -11.83 6.25 -9.05
N ALA A 266 -12.90 6.28 -9.84
CA ALA A 266 -13.39 7.51 -10.46
C ALA A 266 -14.00 8.46 -9.41
N LEU A 267 -14.66 7.92 -8.38
CA LEU A 267 -15.17 8.69 -7.23
C LEU A 267 -14.02 9.34 -6.43
N LEU A 268 -12.97 8.59 -6.10
CA LEU A 268 -11.82 9.16 -5.38
C LEU A 268 -11.06 10.19 -6.24
N ALA A 269 -10.92 9.95 -7.54
CA ALA A 269 -10.36 10.94 -8.46
C ALA A 269 -11.21 12.23 -8.49
N HIS A 270 -12.55 12.10 -8.50
CA HIS A 270 -13.47 13.22 -8.46
C HIS A 270 -13.34 14.02 -7.15
N TRP A 271 -13.31 13.34 -6.00
CA TRP A 271 -13.12 14.01 -4.72
C TRP A 271 -11.75 14.68 -4.60
N SER A 272 -10.70 14.11 -5.19
CA SER A 272 -9.40 14.77 -5.28
C SER A 272 -9.47 16.09 -6.06
N ASP A 273 -10.15 16.10 -7.21
CA ASP A 273 -10.32 17.31 -8.03
C ASP A 273 -11.24 18.34 -7.35
N TRP A 274 -12.32 17.88 -6.71
CA TRP A 274 -13.22 18.73 -5.92
C TRP A 274 -12.45 19.45 -4.81
N VAL A 275 -11.64 18.71 -4.04
CA VAL A 275 -10.81 19.30 -2.99
C VAL A 275 -9.83 20.31 -3.58
N ASN A 276 -9.17 19.96 -4.69
CA ASN A 276 -8.16 20.82 -5.32
C ASN A 276 -8.73 22.16 -5.80
N ASN A 277 -9.98 22.17 -6.26
CA ASN A 277 -10.59 23.33 -6.90
C ASN A 277 -11.47 24.16 -5.95
N ASP A 278 -12.23 23.51 -5.05
CA ASP A 278 -13.29 24.18 -4.28
C ASP A 278 -13.01 24.27 -2.77
N THR A 279 -11.90 23.69 -2.29
CA THR A 279 -11.55 23.72 -0.86
C THR A 279 -10.18 24.37 -0.61
N GLN A 280 -9.91 24.81 0.62
CA GLN A 280 -8.58 25.27 1.04
C GLN A 280 -7.65 24.12 1.47
N MET A 281 -8.03 22.88 1.18
CA MET A 281 -7.25 21.68 1.50
C MET A 281 -6.36 21.27 0.33
N ILE A 282 -5.24 20.61 0.64
CA ILE A 282 -4.34 20.06 -0.37
C ILE A 282 -4.63 18.56 -0.53
N PRO A 283 -5.06 18.10 -1.71
CA PRO A 283 -5.29 16.69 -1.97
C PRO A 283 -4.01 15.97 -2.35
N ILE A 284 -3.77 14.83 -1.72
CA ILE A 284 -2.75 13.85 -2.10
C ILE A 284 -3.49 12.60 -2.55
N TYR A 285 -3.56 12.38 -3.87
CA TYR A 285 -4.15 11.19 -4.46
C TYR A 285 -3.08 10.16 -4.82
N HIS A 286 -3.28 8.92 -4.41
CA HIS A 286 -2.42 7.80 -4.80
C HIS A 286 -3.27 6.57 -5.07
N ARG A 287 -3.05 5.96 -6.23
CA ARG A 287 -3.68 4.71 -6.62
C ARG A 287 -2.67 3.59 -6.47
N LEU A 288 -3.05 2.55 -5.74
CA LEU A 288 -2.30 1.30 -5.73
C LEU A 288 -2.61 0.58 -7.03
N ASP A 289 -1.68 0.62 -7.98
CA ASP A 289 -1.78 -0.19 -9.17
C ASP A 289 -1.54 -1.66 -8.79
N ASN A 290 -2.21 -2.62 -9.44
CA ASN A 290 -1.98 -4.07 -9.26
C ASN A 290 -0.57 -4.52 -9.71
N THR A 291 0.45 -3.67 -9.66
CA THR A 291 1.85 -4.07 -9.77
C THR A 291 2.32 -4.55 -8.39
N THR A 292 2.97 -5.70 -8.39
CA THR A 292 3.57 -6.40 -7.23
C THR A 292 4.38 -5.48 -6.32
N LEU A 293 4.99 -4.43 -6.88
CA LEU A 293 5.81 -3.43 -6.17
C LEU A 293 5.00 -2.37 -5.42
N SER A 294 3.80 -1.97 -5.89
CA SER A 294 2.99 -0.94 -5.22
C SER A 294 2.31 -1.49 -3.96
N SER A 295 2.04 -2.80 -3.94
CA SER A 295 1.45 -3.51 -2.80
C SER A 295 2.40 -3.66 -1.60
N TYR A 296 3.70 -3.35 -1.75
CA TYR A 296 4.62 -3.38 -0.61
C TYR A 296 4.45 -2.16 0.29
N PRO A 297 4.31 -2.38 1.62
CA PRO A 297 4.27 -1.31 2.62
C PRO A 297 5.30 -0.21 2.46
N GLU A 298 6.56 -0.58 2.25
CA GLU A 298 7.67 0.36 2.17
C GLU A 298 7.60 1.24 0.93
N THR A 299 7.13 0.68 -0.20
CA THR A 299 7.00 1.39 -1.48
C THR A 299 5.82 2.36 -1.44
N LEU A 300 4.68 1.92 -0.90
CA LEU A 300 3.53 2.78 -0.64
C LEU A 300 3.94 3.96 0.25
N VAL A 301 4.60 3.67 1.38
CA VAL A 301 5.07 4.70 2.32
C VAL A 301 6.05 5.68 1.67
N ARG A 302 6.94 5.21 0.79
CA ARG A 302 7.86 6.07 0.02
C ARG A 302 7.13 6.98 -0.97
N ALA A 303 6.20 6.42 -1.76
CA ALA A 303 5.43 7.19 -2.72
C ALA A 303 4.58 8.26 -2.02
N LEU A 304 3.97 7.91 -0.90
CA LEU A 304 3.25 8.84 -0.05
C LEU A 304 4.17 9.90 0.54
N ALA A 305 5.35 9.54 1.05
CA ALA A 305 6.33 10.49 1.58
C ALA A 305 6.78 11.52 0.53
N ALA A 306 7.11 11.07 -0.68
CA ALA A 306 7.50 11.96 -1.79
C ALA A 306 6.38 12.95 -2.14
N LYS A 307 5.13 12.46 -2.22
CA LYS A 307 3.96 13.31 -2.48
C LYS A 307 3.70 14.31 -1.34
N CYS A 308 3.83 13.87 -0.09
CA CYS A 308 3.72 14.74 1.08
C CYS A 308 4.80 15.83 1.06
N GLN A 309 6.04 15.49 0.68
CA GLN A 309 7.14 16.43 0.57
C GLN A 309 6.91 17.45 -0.57
N ASN A 310 6.39 17.02 -1.72
CA ASN A 310 6.03 17.92 -2.82
C ASN A 310 4.86 18.85 -2.43
N ALA A 311 3.84 18.33 -1.74
CA ALA A 311 2.74 19.12 -1.21
C ALA A 311 3.22 20.21 -0.24
N LEU A 312 4.25 19.93 0.57
CA LEU A 312 4.89 20.91 1.46
C LEU A 312 5.73 21.93 0.68
N LYS A 313 6.50 21.51 -0.35
CA LYS A 313 7.29 22.42 -1.20
C LYS A 313 6.44 23.45 -1.94
N CYS A 314 5.26 23.06 -2.43
CA CYS A 314 4.33 23.99 -3.08
C CYS A 314 3.77 25.07 -2.13
N GLN A 315 3.83 24.87 -0.81
CA GLN A 315 3.41 25.86 0.20
C GLN A 315 4.47 26.94 0.48
N THR A 316 5.75 26.68 0.18
CA THR A 316 6.91 27.47 0.65
C THR A 316 7.53 28.40 -0.41
N LEU A 317 6.80 28.79 -1.46
CA LEU A 317 7.22 29.88 -2.36
C LEU A 317 7.22 31.22 -1.59
N GLY A 318 8.30 31.45 -0.81
CA GLY A 318 8.53 32.64 0.01
C GLY A 318 9.46 32.44 1.23
N GLU A 319 9.64 31.22 1.74
CA GLU A 319 10.46 30.94 2.93
C GLU A 319 11.20 29.59 2.79
N GLU A 320 12.17 29.52 1.87
CA GLU A 320 12.97 28.31 1.63
C GLU A 320 13.97 27.97 2.77
N ASP A 321 14.19 28.89 3.72
CA ASP A 321 15.27 28.80 4.72
C ASP A 321 14.88 28.23 6.09
N LEU A 322 13.58 28.06 6.42
CA LEU A 322 13.16 27.57 7.74
C LEU A 322 12.92 26.05 7.79
N PHE A 323 12.32 25.47 6.75
CA PHE A 323 11.95 24.05 6.75
C PHE A 323 13.13 23.14 6.40
N THR A 324 14.05 23.63 5.55
CA THR A 324 15.35 23.01 5.29
C THR A 324 16.21 22.96 6.56
N ALA A 325 15.98 23.83 7.55
CA ALA A 325 16.73 23.88 8.81
C ALA A 325 16.13 23.04 9.96
N GLU A 326 14.83 22.71 9.93
CA GLU A 326 14.20 21.84 10.94
C GLU A 326 14.16 20.36 10.51
N VAL A 327 13.97 20.07 9.22
CA VAL A 327 14.04 18.69 8.70
C VAL A 327 15.49 18.19 8.68
N SER A 328 16.48 19.04 8.37
CA SER A 328 17.91 18.66 8.40
C SER A 328 18.43 18.39 9.81
N LYS A 329 17.86 19.02 10.85
CA LYS A 329 18.31 18.83 12.25
C LYS A 329 17.86 17.51 12.87
N GLU A 330 16.80 16.88 12.38
CA GLU A 330 16.33 15.57 12.89
C GLU A 330 16.63 14.41 11.93
N SER A 331 16.79 14.67 10.61
CA SER A 331 17.09 13.64 9.60
C SER A 331 18.52 13.11 9.64
N ASP A 332 19.46 13.86 10.21
CA ASP A 332 20.87 13.47 10.23
C ASP A 332 21.18 12.31 11.20
N SER A 333 20.32 12.02 12.20
CA SER A 333 20.60 11.04 13.27
C SER A 333 20.52 9.56 12.84
N THR A 334 19.85 9.24 11.74
CA THR A 334 19.51 7.86 11.35
C THR A 334 20.05 7.44 9.97
N GLN A 335 20.70 8.34 9.23
CA GLN A 335 21.45 8.04 7.99
C GLN A 335 22.79 7.29 8.21
N GLY A 336 23.01 6.64 9.37
CA GLY A 336 24.34 6.20 9.83
C GLY A 336 24.88 4.89 9.26
N THR A 337 24.01 3.93 8.95
CA THR A 337 24.44 2.59 8.53
C THR A 337 24.80 2.48 7.04
N ALA A 338 24.31 3.40 6.20
CA ALA A 338 24.62 3.45 4.76
C ALA A 338 25.76 4.42 4.39
N ARG A 339 26.13 5.36 5.28
CA ARG A 339 27.33 6.22 5.10
C ARG A 339 28.63 5.41 5.11
N SER A 340 28.64 4.24 5.75
CA SER A 340 29.81 3.35 5.86
C SER A 340 30.45 3.02 4.50
N ILE A 341 29.67 2.71 3.46
CA ILE A 341 30.22 2.31 2.15
C ILE A 341 30.84 3.50 1.40
N LEU A 342 30.28 4.71 1.56
CA LEU A 342 30.77 5.92 0.91
C LEU A 342 31.97 6.54 1.60
N ASP A 343 32.06 6.40 2.91
CA ASP A 343 33.26 6.80 3.66
C ASP A 343 34.40 5.82 3.40
N ILE A 344 34.13 4.52 3.23
CA ILE A 344 35.10 3.54 2.71
C ILE A 344 35.59 3.93 1.30
N VAL A 345 34.70 4.40 0.41
CA VAL A 345 35.07 4.86 -0.93
C VAL A 345 35.82 6.21 -0.89
N ARG A 346 35.47 7.16 -0.01
CA ARG A 346 36.19 8.43 0.16
C ARG A 346 37.53 8.27 0.86
N GLU A 347 37.66 7.39 1.84
CA GLU A 347 38.93 7.10 2.51
C GLU A 347 39.90 6.41 1.54
N SER A 348 39.38 5.62 0.59
CA SER A 348 40.17 5.10 -0.54
C SER A 348 40.66 6.20 -1.51
N MET A 349 39.99 7.36 -1.59
CA MET A 349 40.45 8.53 -2.36
C MET A 349 41.63 9.26 -1.71
N VAL A 350 41.77 9.21 -0.37
CA VAL A 350 42.87 9.88 0.36
C VAL A 350 44.17 9.07 0.27
N PHE A 351 44.06 7.74 0.14
CA PHE A 351 45.20 6.83 -0.01
C PHE A 351 45.41 6.36 -1.46
N GLY A 352 45.54 7.29 -2.39
CA GLY A 352 46.32 7.18 -3.65
C GLY A 352 46.42 5.81 -4.37
N ASN A 353 45.36 5.01 -4.40
CA ASN A 353 45.34 3.74 -5.09
C ASN A 353 44.61 3.90 -6.43
N ASN A 354 45.34 3.58 -7.52
CA ASN A 354 44.94 3.68 -8.92
C ASN A 354 43.83 2.67 -9.30
N VAL A 355 42.66 2.74 -8.66
CA VAL A 355 41.48 1.91 -9.00
C VAL A 355 40.36 2.76 -9.63
N LEU A 356 40.52 4.08 -9.72
CA LEU A 356 39.43 5.02 -10.02
C LEU A 356 39.38 5.60 -11.44
N ASP A 357 40.24 5.19 -12.38
CA ASP A 357 40.12 5.64 -13.80
C ASP A 357 38.87 5.08 -14.51
N GLY A 358 38.01 4.32 -13.81
CA GLY A 358 36.78 3.71 -14.34
C GLY A 358 35.45 4.33 -13.91
N PHE A 359 35.41 5.33 -13.01
CA PHE A 359 34.14 5.86 -12.51
C PHE A 359 33.70 7.14 -13.22
N SER A 360 32.48 7.11 -13.79
CA SER A 360 31.89 8.26 -14.49
C SER A 360 31.34 9.30 -13.49
N GLU A 361 31.30 10.57 -13.91
CA GLU A 361 30.73 11.70 -13.15
C GLU A 361 29.27 11.47 -12.69
N ASN A 362 28.52 10.61 -13.39
CA ASN A 362 27.16 10.21 -13.01
C ASN A 362 27.12 9.37 -11.71
N THR A 363 28.14 8.56 -11.45
CA THR A 363 28.22 7.70 -10.25
C THR A 363 28.25 8.56 -8.98
N LEU A 364 28.94 9.70 -9.01
CA LEU A 364 29.05 10.63 -7.88
C LEU A 364 27.77 11.44 -7.62
N ARG A 365 26.92 11.63 -8.64
CA ARG A 365 25.65 12.35 -8.53
C ARG A 365 24.57 11.46 -7.88
N ASN A 366 24.51 10.20 -8.29
CA ASN A 366 23.55 9.19 -7.80
C ASN A 366 23.76 8.85 -6.30
N ILE A 367 25.00 8.97 -5.83
CA ILE A 367 25.41 8.81 -4.42
C ILE A 367 24.72 9.81 -3.47
N LYS A 368 24.38 11.00 -3.96
CA LYS A 368 23.76 12.06 -3.16
C LYS A 368 22.26 11.84 -2.95
N GLU A 369 21.60 11.15 -3.88
CA GLU A 369 20.18 10.80 -3.83
C GLU A 369 19.93 9.55 -2.95
N ILE A 370 20.89 8.62 -2.90
CA ILE A 370 20.89 7.42 -2.05
C ILE A 370 20.71 7.73 -0.55
N GLU A 371 21.21 8.88 -0.09
CA GLU A 371 21.22 9.31 1.32
C GLU A 371 19.82 9.73 1.83
N GLU A 372 18.93 10.20 0.95
CA GLU A 372 17.60 10.68 1.33
C GLU A 372 16.55 9.57 1.54
N ASP A 373 16.84 8.34 1.10
CA ASP A 373 15.83 7.28 0.93
C ASP A 373 15.79 6.20 2.05
N LEU A 374 16.88 6.01 2.79
CA LEU A 374 17.04 4.88 3.73
C LEU A 374 16.14 4.92 4.99
N ASN A 375 15.39 5.99 5.19
CA ASN A 375 14.60 6.22 6.40
C ASN A 375 13.08 6.22 6.17
N SER A 376 12.58 5.63 5.09
CA SER A 376 11.24 5.89 4.54
C SER A 376 10.04 5.80 5.51
N ILE A 377 9.98 4.82 6.44
CA ILE A 377 8.88 4.74 7.43
C ILE A 377 9.01 5.80 8.53
N GLN A 378 10.23 6.03 9.03
CA GLN A 378 10.50 7.10 10.00
C GLN A 378 10.34 8.48 9.36
N LYS A 379 10.88 8.70 8.16
CA LYS A 379 10.71 9.89 7.32
C LYS A 379 9.24 10.13 7.01
N PHE A 380 8.47 9.11 6.65
CA PHE A 380 7.03 9.25 6.50
C PHE A 380 6.36 9.58 7.82
N SER A 381 6.70 8.95 8.95
CA SER A 381 6.12 9.29 10.26
C SER A 381 6.47 10.72 10.71
N GLN A 382 7.68 11.20 10.40
CA GLN A 382 8.15 12.57 10.65
C GLN A 382 7.42 13.56 9.74
N LEU A 383 7.32 13.27 8.44
CA LEU A 383 6.53 14.05 7.49
C LEU A 383 5.06 14.05 7.91
N TRP A 384 4.51 12.92 8.32
CA TRP A 384 3.14 12.75 8.81
C TRP A 384 2.87 13.62 10.04
N ALA A 385 3.80 13.63 11.01
CA ALA A 385 3.74 14.53 12.16
C ALA A 385 3.88 16.01 11.75
N ALA A 386 4.74 16.32 10.77
CA ALA A 386 4.96 17.67 10.25
C ALA A 386 3.73 18.20 9.49
N LEU A 387 3.02 17.36 8.73
CA LEU A 387 1.73 17.70 8.11
C LEU A 387 0.69 18.05 9.18
N GLY A 388 0.74 17.39 10.34
CA GLY A 388 -0.06 17.76 11.51
C GLY A 388 0.19 19.18 12.02
N ARG A 389 1.40 19.73 11.80
CA ARG A 389 1.79 21.10 12.15
C ARG A 389 1.62 22.09 10.98
N SER A 390 1.23 21.62 9.79
CA SER A 390 1.02 22.49 8.62
C SER A 390 -0.12 23.46 8.86
N LYS A 391 0.00 24.66 8.28
CA LYS A 391 -1.05 25.69 8.29
C LYS A 391 -2.22 25.34 7.38
N TYR A 392 -1.99 24.50 6.37
CA TYR A 392 -3.00 24.08 5.41
C TYR A 392 -3.50 22.69 5.78
N ALA A 393 -4.81 22.50 5.69
CA ALA A 393 -5.40 21.19 5.93
C ALA A 393 -5.14 20.28 4.72
N ILE A 394 -4.91 19.00 4.97
CA ILE A 394 -4.46 18.04 3.94
C ILE A 394 -5.41 16.86 3.92
N ILE A 395 -5.72 16.36 2.73
CA ILE A 395 -6.48 15.12 2.57
C ILE A 395 -5.70 14.12 1.74
N LEU A 396 -5.58 12.90 2.27
CA LEU A 396 -4.90 11.78 1.64
C LEU A 396 -5.95 10.80 1.12
N LEU A 397 -5.99 10.57 -0.19
CA LEU A 397 -6.88 9.62 -0.85
C LEU A 397 -6.06 8.44 -1.39
N ILE A 398 -6.24 7.25 -0.80
CA ILE A 398 -5.58 6.02 -1.24
C ILE A 398 -6.60 5.08 -1.87
N ASP A 399 -6.42 4.79 -3.16
CA ASP A 399 -7.30 3.93 -3.94
C ASP A 399 -6.77 2.49 -4.03
N ASP A 400 -7.69 1.52 -3.85
CA ASP A 400 -7.55 0.06 -3.92
C ASP A 400 -6.52 -0.58 -2.97
N ILE A 401 -6.66 -0.30 -1.67
CA ILE A 401 -5.81 -0.86 -0.61
C ILE A 401 -6.19 -2.31 -0.22
N SER A 402 -6.88 -3.02 -1.13
CA SER A 402 -7.44 -4.35 -0.91
C SER A 402 -6.39 -5.47 -0.81
N TYR A 403 -5.18 -5.21 -1.31
CA TYR A 403 -4.08 -6.17 -1.44
C TYR A 403 -3.20 -6.28 -0.18
N LEU A 404 -3.37 -5.39 0.79
CA LEU A 404 -2.62 -5.46 2.05
C LEU A 404 -3.18 -6.58 2.94
N ASN A 405 -2.31 -7.49 3.35
CA ASN A 405 -2.67 -8.59 4.24
C ASN A 405 -2.92 -8.08 5.67
N SER A 406 -3.86 -8.71 6.37
CA SER A 406 -4.19 -8.37 7.77
C SER A 406 -3.03 -8.61 8.76
N THR A 407 -2.00 -9.34 8.35
CA THR A 407 -0.78 -9.62 9.12
C THR A 407 0.24 -8.48 9.11
N GLU A 408 0.12 -7.51 8.20
CA GLU A 408 1.04 -6.37 8.08
C GLU A 408 0.66 -5.24 9.07
N VAL A 409 0.71 -5.56 10.37
CA VAL A 409 0.34 -4.69 11.49
C VAL A 409 1.03 -3.30 11.45
N SER A 410 2.20 -3.20 10.80
CA SER A 410 2.99 -1.97 10.69
C SER A 410 2.29 -0.86 9.89
N LEU A 411 1.67 -1.14 8.74
CA LEU A 411 0.91 -0.12 7.98
C LEU A 411 -0.35 0.32 8.70
N PHE A 412 -1.07 -0.63 9.30
CA PHE A 412 -2.28 -0.31 10.08
C PHE A 412 -1.95 0.57 11.30
N SER A 413 -0.73 0.43 11.86
CA SER A 413 -0.25 1.31 12.93
C SER A 413 0.03 2.74 12.47
N LEU A 414 0.42 2.96 11.20
CA LEU A 414 0.66 4.30 10.64
C LEU A 414 -0.63 5.14 10.57
N PHE A 415 -1.76 4.49 10.31
CA PHE A 415 -3.09 5.12 10.35
C PHE A 415 -3.75 5.03 11.73
N GLY A 416 -3.04 4.53 12.74
CA GLY A 416 -3.51 4.42 14.13
C GLY A 416 -3.67 5.77 14.83
N SER A 417 -2.91 6.79 14.42
CA SER A 417 -3.12 8.19 14.85
C SER A 417 -2.98 9.16 13.67
N ILE A 418 -4.12 9.60 13.13
CA ILE A 418 -4.17 10.60 12.06
C ILE A 418 -4.09 12.01 12.69
N PRO A 419 -3.14 12.87 12.26
CA PRO A 419 -2.99 14.23 12.80
C PRO A 419 -4.24 15.08 12.62
N SER A 420 -4.42 16.10 13.47
CA SER A 420 -5.60 16.97 13.47
C SER A 420 -5.76 17.86 12.24
N ASN A 421 -4.72 18.04 11.43
CA ASN A 421 -4.78 18.79 10.17
C ASN A 421 -4.83 17.87 8.94
N VAL A 422 -4.94 16.56 9.14
CA VAL A 422 -4.98 15.56 8.08
C VAL A 422 -6.31 14.80 8.11
N LYS A 423 -6.89 14.54 6.93
CA LYS A 423 -7.99 13.60 6.73
C LYS A 423 -7.57 12.52 5.75
N VAL A 424 -8.05 11.30 5.94
CA VAL A 424 -7.69 10.14 5.11
C VAL A 424 -8.93 9.50 4.51
N VAL A 425 -8.87 9.16 3.23
CA VAL A 425 -9.89 8.36 2.52
C VAL A 425 -9.22 7.10 2.00
N LEU A 426 -9.76 5.93 2.36
CA LEU A 426 -9.24 4.63 1.95
C LEU A 426 -10.31 3.86 1.17
N SER A 427 -10.00 3.36 -0.03
CA SER A 427 -10.92 2.52 -0.81
C SER A 427 -10.55 1.03 -0.75
N PHE A 428 -11.56 0.17 -0.55
CA PHE A 428 -11.40 -1.29 -0.51
C PHE A 428 -12.42 -2.00 -1.39
N ALA A 429 -12.06 -3.18 -1.89
CA ALA A 429 -13.00 -4.14 -2.47
C ALA A 429 -13.96 -4.64 -1.39
N ALA A 430 -15.25 -4.76 -1.73
CA ALA A 430 -16.27 -5.25 -0.78
C ALA A 430 -15.99 -6.67 -0.25
N SER A 431 -15.25 -7.48 -1.01
CA SER A 431 -14.83 -8.84 -0.64
C SER A 431 -13.62 -8.88 0.30
N SER A 432 -12.86 -7.79 0.44
CA SER A 432 -11.66 -7.77 1.28
C SER A 432 -12.07 -7.69 2.75
N THR A 433 -11.44 -8.47 3.63
CA THR A 433 -11.62 -8.35 5.09
C THR A 433 -10.69 -7.29 5.71
N ALA A 434 -9.76 -6.73 4.92
CA ALA A 434 -8.74 -5.78 5.38
C ALA A 434 -9.30 -4.44 5.87
N TYR A 435 -10.53 -4.07 5.50
CA TYR A 435 -11.17 -2.84 5.97
C TYR A 435 -11.80 -2.97 7.38
N LEU A 436 -12.05 -4.21 7.85
CA LEU A 436 -12.75 -4.46 9.12
C LEU A 436 -12.05 -3.83 10.35
N PRO A 437 -10.71 -3.83 10.47
CA PRO A 437 -10.03 -3.14 11.57
C PRO A 437 -10.33 -1.63 11.65
N PHE A 438 -10.44 -0.94 10.50
CA PHE A 438 -10.75 0.50 10.47
C PHE A 438 -12.17 0.78 10.96
N VAL A 439 -13.13 -0.05 10.56
CA VAL A 439 -14.53 0.07 11.02
C VAL A 439 -14.65 -0.25 12.51
N ARG A 440 -13.93 -1.27 13.00
CA ARG A 440 -13.87 -1.61 14.44
C ARG A 440 -13.27 -0.49 15.29
N ASN A 441 -12.37 0.31 14.73
CA ASN A 441 -11.78 1.49 15.38
C ASN A 441 -12.70 2.73 15.35
N GLY A 442 -13.93 2.62 14.84
CA GLY A 442 -14.93 3.69 14.90
C GLY A 442 -14.85 4.74 13.79
N TYR A 443 -14.07 4.48 12.72
CA TYR A 443 -13.99 5.36 11.55
C TYR A 443 -15.25 5.29 10.67
N VAL A 444 -15.53 6.38 9.94
CA VAL A 444 -16.70 6.47 9.05
C VAL A 444 -16.58 5.45 7.93
N HIS A 445 -17.66 4.71 7.68
CA HIS A 445 -17.73 3.73 6.61
C HIS A 445 -18.85 4.10 5.64
N TYR A 446 -18.50 4.24 4.36
CA TYR A 446 -19.44 4.46 3.27
C TYR A 446 -19.37 3.29 2.27
N ARG A 447 -20.51 2.66 2.01
CA ARG A 447 -20.62 1.63 0.98
C ARG A 447 -21.18 2.27 -0.30
N LEU A 448 -20.36 2.33 -1.33
CA LEU A 448 -20.77 2.78 -2.65
C LEU A 448 -21.77 1.79 -3.23
N ASN A 449 -22.97 2.29 -3.51
CA ASN A 449 -23.98 1.58 -4.25
C ASN A 449 -23.85 1.96 -5.73
N GLY A 450 -24.20 1.04 -6.63
CA GLY A 450 -24.25 1.33 -8.06
C GLY A 450 -25.27 2.42 -8.41
N PHE A 451 -25.31 2.82 -9.69
CA PHE A 451 -26.21 3.85 -10.19
C PHE A 451 -27.69 3.55 -9.91
N SER A 452 -28.44 4.59 -9.56
CA SER A 452 -29.89 4.57 -9.65
C SER A 452 -30.33 4.63 -11.12
N GLN A 453 -31.63 4.42 -11.38
CA GLN A 453 -32.16 4.55 -12.74
C GLN A 453 -32.01 5.99 -13.29
N ALA A 454 -32.09 6.98 -12.40
CA ALA A 454 -31.90 8.39 -12.77
C ALA A 454 -30.44 8.66 -13.13
N ASP A 455 -29.50 8.16 -12.32
CA ASP A 455 -28.06 8.33 -12.55
C ASP A 455 -27.64 7.63 -13.84
N ALA A 456 -28.11 6.40 -14.08
CA ALA A 456 -27.82 5.67 -15.32
C ALA A 456 -28.31 6.43 -16.57
N LYS A 457 -29.51 7.03 -16.50
CA LYS A 457 -30.06 7.86 -17.58
C LYS A 457 -29.25 9.13 -17.79
N SER A 458 -28.86 9.81 -16.71
CA SER A 458 -28.04 11.02 -16.78
C SER A 458 -26.62 10.74 -17.30
N PHE A 459 -25.96 9.69 -16.80
CA PHE A 459 -24.67 9.21 -17.26
C PHE A 459 -24.69 8.86 -18.75
N SER A 460 -25.73 8.15 -19.21
CA SER A 460 -25.86 7.78 -20.63
C SER A 460 -25.97 9.01 -21.53
N LYS A 461 -26.75 10.02 -21.11
CA LYS A 461 -26.85 11.30 -21.82
C LYS A 461 -25.51 12.02 -21.88
N GLN A 462 -24.84 12.15 -20.73
CA GLN A 462 -23.54 12.81 -20.62
C GLN A 462 -22.50 12.13 -21.52
N TYR A 463 -22.37 10.79 -21.41
CA TYR A 463 -21.42 10.01 -22.19
C TYR A 463 -21.67 10.14 -23.70
N LEU A 464 -22.91 9.96 -24.16
CA LEU A 464 -23.24 10.02 -25.58
C LEU A 464 -23.09 11.43 -26.15
N SER A 465 -23.35 12.47 -25.35
CA SER A 465 -23.16 13.85 -25.77
C SER A 465 -21.71 14.19 -26.12
N THR A 466 -20.73 13.57 -25.45
CA THR A 466 -19.30 13.70 -25.76
C THR A 466 -18.99 13.23 -27.19
N TYR A 467 -19.74 12.25 -27.70
CA TYR A 467 -19.65 11.76 -29.07
C TYR A 467 -20.71 12.37 -30.00
N SER A 468 -21.41 13.41 -29.54
CA SER A 468 -22.49 14.09 -30.25
C SER A 468 -23.61 13.14 -30.70
N LYS A 469 -23.95 12.20 -29.81
CA LYS A 469 -24.98 11.17 -30.00
C LYS A 469 -26.11 11.36 -28.99
N ALA A 470 -27.34 11.07 -29.40
CA ALA A 470 -28.53 11.22 -28.55
C ALA A 470 -29.50 10.05 -28.73
N LEU A 471 -29.95 9.44 -27.63
CA LEU A 471 -30.98 8.40 -27.65
C LEU A 471 -32.38 9.02 -27.65
N SER A 472 -33.36 8.29 -28.19
CA SER A 472 -34.78 8.66 -28.04
C SER A 472 -35.28 8.36 -26.63
N ALA A 473 -36.38 8.99 -26.20
CA ALA A 473 -36.95 8.75 -24.86
C ALA A 473 -37.27 7.27 -24.60
N GLN A 474 -37.75 6.54 -25.61
CA GLN A 474 -38.01 5.10 -25.50
C GLN A 474 -36.73 4.29 -25.31
N GLN A 475 -35.65 4.65 -26.01
CA GLN A 475 -34.36 3.97 -25.88
C GLN A 475 -33.73 4.23 -24.51
N GLU A 476 -33.83 5.46 -24.00
CA GLU A 476 -33.37 5.82 -22.66
C GLU A 476 -34.09 5.00 -21.58
N ASP A 477 -35.39 4.79 -21.73
CA ASP A 477 -36.18 4.03 -20.76
C ASP A 477 -35.80 2.54 -20.78
N ILE A 478 -35.58 1.94 -21.96
CA ILE A 478 -35.07 0.55 -22.08
C ILE A 478 -33.74 0.41 -21.34
N LEU A 479 -32.80 1.30 -21.62
CA LEU A 479 -31.46 1.25 -21.03
C LEU A 479 -31.51 1.50 -19.51
N SER A 480 -32.31 2.45 -19.03
CA SER A 480 -32.47 2.70 -17.58
C SER A 480 -33.15 1.55 -16.83
N SER A 481 -33.96 0.75 -17.52
CA SER A 481 -34.63 -0.43 -16.96
C SER A 481 -33.77 -1.70 -16.94
N TRP A 482 -32.61 -1.68 -17.60
CA TRP A 482 -31.68 -2.81 -17.68
C TRP A 482 -31.06 -3.14 -16.31
N GLY A 483 -31.07 -4.41 -15.91
CA GLY A 483 -30.61 -4.83 -14.58
C GLY A 483 -29.15 -4.48 -14.29
N LEU A 484 -28.29 -4.52 -15.31
CA LEU A 484 -26.86 -4.19 -15.20
C LEU A 484 -26.55 -2.69 -15.36
N ALA A 485 -27.53 -1.84 -15.68
CA ALA A 485 -27.33 -0.38 -15.78
C ALA A 485 -26.92 0.25 -14.44
N LYS A 486 -27.18 -0.45 -13.32
CA LYS A 486 -26.68 -0.08 -11.99
C LYS A 486 -25.15 -0.17 -11.88
N GLN A 487 -24.48 -0.90 -12.76
CA GLN A 487 -23.02 -1.02 -12.76
C GLN A 487 -22.42 -0.05 -13.81
N PRO A 488 -21.74 1.04 -13.38
CA PRO A 488 -21.16 2.02 -14.28
C PRO A 488 -20.22 1.42 -15.33
N ARG A 489 -19.44 0.39 -14.96
CA ARG A 489 -18.55 -0.31 -15.92
C ARG A 489 -19.35 -0.99 -17.04
N CYS A 490 -20.33 -1.84 -16.74
CA CYS A 490 -21.14 -2.51 -17.76
C CYS A 490 -21.89 -1.51 -18.64
N LEU A 491 -22.41 -0.45 -18.03
CA LEU A 491 -23.06 0.62 -18.76
C LEU A 491 -22.08 1.34 -19.71
N ASN A 492 -20.87 1.67 -19.27
CA ASN A 492 -19.84 2.26 -20.12
C ASN A 492 -19.44 1.33 -21.29
N VAL A 493 -19.29 0.02 -21.03
CA VAL A 493 -19.04 -0.96 -22.10
C VAL A 493 -20.17 -0.94 -23.13
N LEU A 494 -21.43 -1.01 -22.70
CA LEU A 494 -22.57 -0.96 -23.62
C LEU A 494 -22.62 0.36 -24.39
N LEU A 495 -22.41 1.50 -23.73
CA LEU A 495 -22.41 2.80 -24.42
C LEU A 495 -21.28 2.91 -25.44
N ASN A 496 -20.08 2.38 -25.15
CA ASN A 496 -18.99 2.32 -26.12
C ASN A 496 -19.36 1.46 -27.35
N GLU A 497 -20.05 0.34 -27.12
CA GLU A 497 -20.60 -0.52 -28.19
C GLU A 497 -21.63 0.23 -29.04
N LEU A 498 -22.57 0.96 -28.42
CA LEU A 498 -23.53 1.80 -29.14
C LEU A 498 -22.84 2.94 -29.91
N VAL A 499 -21.76 3.51 -29.37
CA VAL A 499 -20.97 4.53 -30.06
C VAL A 499 -20.23 3.93 -31.27
N SER A 500 -19.83 2.66 -31.25
CA SER A 500 -19.26 1.99 -32.43
C SER A 500 -20.30 1.62 -33.49
N PHE A 501 -21.58 1.52 -33.13
CA PHE A 501 -22.63 1.08 -34.04
C PHE A 501 -23.00 2.17 -35.07
N GLY A 502 -22.99 1.79 -36.35
CA GLY A 502 -23.10 2.73 -37.49
C GLY A 502 -24.50 2.86 -38.10
N GLN A 503 -25.44 1.95 -37.77
CA GLN A 503 -26.77 1.87 -38.38
C GLN A 503 -27.86 2.35 -37.43
N TYR A 504 -28.52 3.46 -37.75
CA TYR A 504 -29.56 4.01 -36.86
C TYR A 504 -30.84 3.18 -36.86
N ASP A 505 -31.27 2.68 -38.02
CA ASP A 505 -32.56 1.97 -38.18
C ASP A 505 -32.66 0.70 -37.33
N THR A 506 -31.52 0.05 -37.05
CA THR A 506 -31.42 -1.19 -36.27
C THR A 506 -30.89 -0.98 -34.85
N LEU A 507 -30.61 0.27 -34.45
CA LEU A 507 -30.04 0.61 -33.15
C LEU A 507 -30.90 0.13 -31.97
N SER A 508 -32.23 0.27 -32.09
CA SER A 508 -33.18 -0.16 -31.05
C SER A 508 -33.18 -1.68 -30.86
N GLU A 509 -33.10 -2.46 -31.95
CA GLU A 509 -33.02 -3.92 -31.88
C GLU A 509 -31.67 -4.37 -31.31
N TYR A 510 -30.58 -3.75 -31.76
CA TYR A 510 -29.23 -4.01 -31.28
C TYR A 510 -29.09 -3.74 -29.77
N MET A 511 -29.58 -2.59 -29.30
CA MET A 511 -29.59 -2.24 -27.88
C MET A 511 -30.48 -3.18 -27.06
N SER A 512 -31.66 -3.54 -27.58
CA SER A 512 -32.57 -4.47 -26.91
C SER A 512 -31.97 -5.86 -26.74
N GLY A 513 -31.13 -6.32 -27.69
CA GLY A 513 -30.41 -7.59 -27.59
C GLY A 513 -29.50 -7.66 -26.37
N TYR A 514 -28.74 -6.59 -26.08
CA TYR A 514 -27.90 -6.52 -24.89
C TYR A 514 -28.71 -6.30 -23.60
N CYS A 515 -29.74 -5.44 -23.63
CA CYS A 515 -30.53 -5.10 -22.44
C CYS A 515 -31.40 -6.27 -21.92
N GLN A 516 -31.52 -7.37 -22.67
CA GLN A 516 -32.15 -8.61 -22.20
C GLN A 516 -31.24 -9.43 -21.27
N ILE A 517 -29.93 -9.20 -21.33
CA ILE A 517 -28.93 -9.97 -20.58
C ILE A 517 -28.73 -9.34 -19.21
N ASN A 518 -29.09 -10.03 -18.12
CA ASN A 518 -28.96 -9.50 -16.75
C ASN A 518 -27.81 -10.14 -15.95
N GLU A 519 -26.99 -10.96 -16.60
CA GLU A 519 -25.82 -11.60 -16.00
C GLU A 519 -24.54 -11.07 -16.65
N ILE A 520 -23.58 -10.63 -15.83
CA ILE A 520 -22.36 -9.95 -16.31
C ILE A 520 -21.53 -10.87 -17.20
N ALA A 521 -21.40 -12.13 -16.83
CA ALA A 521 -20.68 -13.15 -17.60
C ALA A 521 -21.24 -13.29 -19.02
N GLN A 522 -22.56 -13.43 -19.16
CA GLN A 522 -23.23 -13.52 -20.46
C GLN A 522 -23.15 -12.23 -21.27
N PHE A 523 -23.14 -11.07 -20.60
CA PHE A 523 -23.00 -9.77 -21.26
C PHE A 523 -21.61 -9.65 -21.91
N TYR A 524 -20.56 -9.99 -21.16
CA TYR A 524 -19.20 -10.02 -21.71
C TYR A 524 -19.03 -11.07 -22.81
N ASP A 525 -19.64 -12.26 -22.69
CA ASP A 525 -19.63 -13.26 -23.76
C ASP A 525 -20.18 -12.70 -25.09
N SER A 526 -21.25 -11.89 -25.04
CA SER A 526 -21.82 -11.25 -26.23
C SER A 526 -20.88 -10.19 -26.84
N VAL A 527 -20.21 -9.39 -26.00
CA VAL A 527 -19.22 -8.40 -26.46
C VAL A 527 -18.03 -9.09 -27.13
N LEU A 528 -17.52 -10.18 -26.53
CA LEU A 528 -16.40 -10.96 -27.08
C LEU A 528 -16.77 -11.67 -28.40
N ARG A 529 -18.00 -12.19 -28.52
CA ARG A 529 -18.48 -12.77 -29.79
C ARG A 529 -18.54 -11.74 -30.91
N ARG A 530 -18.98 -10.52 -30.63
CA ARG A 530 -18.95 -9.43 -31.62
C ARG A 530 -17.52 -9.12 -32.03
N LEU A 531 -16.62 -8.87 -31.08
CA LEU A 531 -15.21 -8.60 -31.35
C LEU A 531 -14.61 -9.68 -32.26
N SER A 532 -14.88 -10.94 -31.94
CA SER A 532 -14.43 -12.10 -32.72
C SER A 532 -14.98 -12.11 -34.16
N SER A 533 -16.22 -11.66 -34.36
CA SER A 533 -16.83 -11.52 -35.69
C SER A 533 -16.18 -10.41 -36.50
N ASP A 534 -15.80 -9.31 -35.85
CA ASP A 534 -15.32 -8.10 -36.53
C ASP A 534 -13.84 -8.17 -36.94
N TYR A 535 -12.97 -8.78 -36.11
CA TYR A 535 -11.53 -8.86 -36.41
C TYR A 535 -10.96 -10.28 -36.50
N GLY A 536 -11.81 -11.30 -36.36
CA GLY A 536 -11.44 -12.71 -36.48
C GLY A 536 -11.10 -13.36 -35.14
N PHE A 537 -11.69 -14.52 -34.91
CA PHE A 537 -11.62 -15.28 -33.65
C PHE A 537 -10.17 -15.59 -33.23
N ASP A 538 -9.37 -16.21 -34.11
CA ASP A 538 -8.02 -16.69 -33.75
C ASP A 538 -7.03 -15.56 -33.44
N ARG A 539 -7.10 -14.45 -34.19
CA ARG A 539 -6.14 -13.33 -34.07
C ARG A 539 -6.36 -12.53 -32.80
N ILE A 540 -7.62 -12.22 -32.47
CA ILE A 540 -7.94 -11.47 -31.26
C ILE A 540 -7.87 -12.38 -30.03
N GLY A 541 -8.35 -13.62 -30.15
CA GLY A 541 -8.44 -14.56 -29.04
C GLY A 541 -7.08 -14.75 -28.36
N ARG A 542 -6.02 -14.93 -29.15
CA ARG A 542 -4.65 -15.05 -28.61
C ARG A 542 -4.20 -13.81 -27.84
N ALA A 543 -4.44 -12.61 -28.37
CA ALA A 543 -4.05 -11.36 -27.71
C ALA A 543 -4.83 -11.12 -26.41
N LEU A 544 -6.14 -11.37 -26.43
CA LEU A 544 -6.99 -11.24 -25.24
C LEU A 544 -6.61 -12.25 -24.16
N LEU A 545 -6.35 -13.50 -24.56
CA LEU A 545 -5.93 -14.54 -23.63
C LEU A 545 -4.56 -14.19 -23.00
N MET A 546 -3.58 -13.74 -23.78
CA MET A 546 -2.29 -13.31 -23.21
C MET A 546 -2.46 -12.12 -22.23
N LEU A 547 -3.26 -11.12 -22.59
CA LEU A 547 -3.53 -9.94 -21.75
C LEU A 547 -4.35 -10.27 -20.49
N SER A 548 -5.09 -11.38 -20.48
CA SER A 548 -5.81 -11.87 -19.31
C SER A 548 -4.95 -12.74 -18.38
N LEU A 549 -3.88 -13.35 -18.92
CA LEU A 549 -3.01 -14.26 -18.17
C LEU A 549 -1.81 -13.57 -17.51
N THR A 550 -1.43 -12.36 -17.93
CA THR A 550 -0.26 -11.63 -17.40
C THR A 550 -0.45 -11.08 -15.99
N LEU A 551 0.62 -11.09 -15.19
CA LEU A 551 0.65 -10.52 -13.84
C LEU A 551 0.83 -8.99 -13.89
N GLU A 552 1.86 -8.51 -14.59
CA GLU A 552 2.23 -7.09 -14.58
C GLU A 552 1.77 -6.31 -15.81
N GLY A 553 1.31 -7.00 -16.85
CA GLY A 553 0.95 -6.42 -18.13
C GLY A 553 2.12 -6.40 -19.12
N PHE A 554 1.76 -6.30 -20.40
CA PHE A 554 2.70 -6.27 -21.52
C PHE A 554 2.78 -4.90 -22.16
N THR A 555 3.96 -4.50 -22.61
CA THR A 555 4.09 -3.29 -23.44
C THR A 555 3.40 -3.49 -24.78
N GLU A 556 3.12 -2.40 -25.48
CA GLU A 556 2.53 -2.47 -26.81
C GLU A 556 3.40 -3.28 -27.80
N ASP A 557 4.72 -3.13 -27.72
CA ASP A 557 5.66 -3.86 -28.58
C ASP A 557 5.68 -5.35 -28.27
N GLU A 558 5.62 -5.74 -26.99
CA GLU A 558 5.46 -7.13 -26.56
C GLU A 558 4.17 -7.77 -27.04
N VAL A 559 3.04 -7.07 -26.91
CA VAL A 559 1.75 -7.61 -27.40
C VAL A 559 1.83 -7.83 -28.91
N LYS A 560 2.38 -6.87 -29.66
CA LYS A 560 2.53 -7.00 -31.12
C LYS A 560 3.49 -8.12 -31.51
N SER A 561 4.63 -8.27 -30.83
CA SER A 561 5.62 -9.31 -31.12
C SER A 561 5.08 -10.71 -30.84
N MET A 562 4.43 -10.92 -29.69
CA MET A 562 3.89 -12.22 -29.29
C MET A 562 2.67 -12.65 -30.13
N THR A 563 1.79 -11.71 -30.45
CA THR A 563 0.50 -12.01 -31.11
C THR A 563 0.55 -11.88 -32.63
N GLY A 564 1.55 -11.18 -33.18
CA GLY A 564 1.65 -10.87 -34.60
C GLY A 564 0.64 -9.83 -35.09
N ILE A 565 0.02 -9.09 -34.18
CA ILE A 565 -0.93 -8.01 -34.50
C ILE A 565 -0.16 -6.78 -35.01
N ASN A 566 -0.63 -6.18 -36.10
CA ASN A 566 -0.05 -4.95 -36.64
C ASN A 566 -0.52 -3.70 -35.87
N GLN A 567 0.20 -2.58 -36.03
CA GLN A 567 -0.08 -1.33 -35.33
C GLN A 567 -1.52 -0.83 -35.49
N LEU A 568 -2.08 -0.95 -36.70
CA LEU A 568 -3.44 -0.48 -37.01
C LEU A 568 -4.48 -1.29 -36.24
N LEU A 569 -4.38 -2.63 -36.29
CA LEU A 569 -5.31 -3.52 -35.61
C LEU A 569 -5.18 -3.39 -34.09
N TRP A 570 -3.97 -3.25 -33.55
CA TRP A 570 -3.77 -2.99 -32.13
C TRP A 570 -4.41 -1.66 -31.70
N SER A 571 -4.21 -0.59 -32.47
CA SER A 571 -4.80 0.71 -32.18
C SER A 571 -6.34 0.67 -32.19
N GLN A 572 -6.94 -0.12 -33.08
CA GLN A 572 -8.39 -0.34 -33.13
C GLN A 572 -8.87 -1.14 -31.91
N LEU A 573 -8.25 -2.29 -31.63
CA LEU A 573 -8.60 -3.14 -30.49
C LEU A 573 -8.45 -2.37 -29.18
N ARG A 574 -7.33 -1.67 -28.97
CA ARG A 574 -7.09 -0.89 -27.75
C ARG A 574 -8.23 0.07 -27.41
N VAL A 575 -8.91 0.61 -28.41
CA VAL A 575 -10.00 1.57 -28.20
C VAL A 575 -11.33 0.88 -27.96
N GLU A 576 -11.62 -0.20 -28.67
CA GLU A 576 -12.80 -1.01 -28.37
C GLU A 576 -12.71 -1.61 -26.96
N MET A 577 -11.50 -1.98 -26.55
CA MET A 577 -11.21 -2.53 -25.24
C MET A 577 -11.01 -1.44 -24.17
N SER A 578 -10.96 -0.14 -24.51
CA SER A 578 -10.58 0.95 -23.58
C SER A 578 -11.42 0.99 -22.29
N SER A 579 -12.68 0.54 -22.36
CA SER A 579 -13.58 0.46 -21.20
C SER A 579 -13.19 -0.61 -20.17
N TRP A 580 -12.33 -1.57 -20.52
CA TRP A 580 -11.94 -2.70 -19.67
C TRP A 580 -10.45 -3.12 -19.76
N LEU A 581 -9.69 -2.58 -20.70
CA LEU A 581 -8.24 -2.71 -20.79
C LEU A 581 -7.57 -1.70 -19.85
N THR A 582 -6.69 -2.17 -18.97
CA THR A 582 -5.99 -1.34 -18.00
C THR A 582 -4.58 -1.04 -18.48
N ASN A 583 -4.19 0.25 -18.48
CA ASN A 583 -2.83 0.69 -18.78
C ASN A 583 -2.10 1.04 -17.47
N LYS A 584 -1.05 0.28 -17.13
CA LYS A 584 -0.18 0.44 -15.97
C LYS A 584 1.18 0.98 -16.42
N GLY A 585 1.28 2.30 -16.58
CA GLY A 585 2.54 2.95 -16.96
C GLY A 585 3.14 2.49 -18.30
N GLY A 586 2.28 2.28 -19.31
CA GLY A 586 2.66 1.82 -20.65
C GLY A 586 2.46 0.32 -20.88
N ARG A 587 2.08 -0.44 -19.85
CA ARG A 587 1.80 -1.89 -19.92
C ARG A 587 0.30 -2.17 -19.87
N TYR A 588 -0.19 -3.02 -20.75
CA TYR A 588 -1.60 -3.39 -20.88
C TYR A 588 -1.89 -4.71 -20.19
N CYS A 589 -2.97 -4.77 -19.43
CA CYS A 589 -3.49 -5.98 -18.82
C CYS A 589 -5.01 -5.89 -18.63
N ILE A 590 -5.65 -7.04 -18.46
CA ILE A 590 -7.08 -7.12 -18.12
C ILE A 590 -7.17 -7.46 -16.63
N CYS A 591 -7.69 -6.53 -15.83
CA CYS A 591 -7.79 -6.69 -14.37
C CYS A 591 -9.17 -7.18 -13.89
N ASP A 592 -10.19 -7.14 -14.76
CA ASP A 592 -11.55 -7.55 -14.39
C ASP A 592 -11.68 -9.08 -14.43
N THR A 593 -11.70 -9.72 -13.27
CA THR A 593 -11.83 -11.18 -13.14
C THR A 593 -13.01 -11.75 -13.91
N GLN A 594 -14.16 -11.05 -13.98
CA GLN A 594 -15.32 -11.56 -14.74
C GLN A 594 -15.10 -11.48 -16.25
N MET A 595 -14.31 -10.50 -16.73
CA MET A 595 -13.89 -10.43 -18.12
C MET A 595 -12.83 -11.49 -18.43
N ILE A 596 -11.86 -11.72 -17.52
CA ILE A 596 -10.85 -12.79 -17.64
C ILE A 596 -11.56 -14.14 -17.79
N GLU A 597 -12.49 -14.46 -16.88
CA GLU A 597 -13.29 -15.69 -16.93
C GLU A 597 -14.14 -15.79 -18.22
N ALA A 598 -14.62 -14.66 -18.77
CA ALA A 598 -15.33 -14.65 -20.05
C ALA A 598 -14.39 -14.89 -21.25
N ILE A 599 -13.19 -14.32 -21.23
CA ILE A 599 -12.15 -14.53 -22.25
C ILE A 599 -11.70 -15.99 -22.23
N GLU A 600 -11.41 -16.55 -21.05
CA GLU A 600 -11.07 -17.96 -20.90
C GLU A 600 -12.20 -18.85 -21.43
N ARG A 601 -13.46 -18.62 -21.06
CA ARG A 601 -14.59 -19.40 -21.61
C ARG A 601 -14.79 -19.25 -23.12
N CYS A 602 -14.49 -18.08 -23.70
CA CYS A 602 -14.73 -17.81 -25.11
C CYS A 602 -13.59 -18.29 -26.02
N PHE A 603 -12.33 -18.18 -25.57
CA PHE A 603 -11.15 -18.39 -26.38
C PHE A 603 -10.28 -19.56 -25.93
N ALA A 604 -10.41 -20.03 -24.67
CA ALA A 604 -9.82 -21.28 -24.26
C ALA A 604 -10.82 -22.43 -24.53
N GLN A 605 -10.38 -23.44 -25.26
CA GLN A 605 -11.20 -24.64 -25.52
C GLN A 605 -11.20 -25.57 -24.30
N ASP A 606 -10.07 -25.60 -23.60
CA ASP A 606 -9.76 -26.41 -22.43
C ASP A 606 -8.56 -25.81 -21.66
N ASP A 607 -8.30 -26.31 -20.45
CA ASP A 607 -7.15 -25.87 -19.64
C ASP A 607 -5.80 -26.07 -20.38
N VAL A 608 -5.73 -27.03 -21.31
CA VAL A 608 -4.54 -27.27 -22.16
C VAL A 608 -4.25 -26.08 -23.06
N SER A 609 -5.26 -25.47 -23.69
CA SER A 609 -5.09 -24.27 -24.51
C SER A 609 -4.62 -23.05 -23.70
N ILE A 610 -4.99 -22.96 -22.43
CA ILE A 610 -4.49 -21.93 -21.51
C ILE A 610 -3.00 -22.18 -21.24
N ASP A 611 -2.62 -23.42 -20.93
CA ASP A 611 -1.23 -23.80 -20.69
C ASP A 611 -0.35 -23.63 -21.93
N GLU A 612 -0.87 -23.88 -23.13
CA GLU A 612 -0.17 -23.57 -24.39
C GLU A 612 0.11 -22.07 -24.52
N CYS A 613 -0.89 -21.22 -24.23
CA CYS A 613 -0.70 -19.77 -24.24
C CYS A 613 0.33 -19.30 -23.21
N ARG A 614 0.31 -19.87 -21.99
CA ARG A 614 1.32 -19.58 -20.96
C ARG A 614 2.73 -20.01 -21.41
N LYS A 615 2.88 -21.15 -22.09
CA LYS A 615 4.17 -21.57 -22.68
C LYS A 615 4.68 -20.58 -23.71
N GLU A 616 3.81 -20.09 -24.58
CA GLU A 616 4.19 -19.10 -25.59
C GLU A 616 4.68 -17.79 -24.95
N ILE A 617 4.02 -17.33 -23.88
CA ILE A 617 4.49 -16.18 -23.09
C ILE A 617 5.89 -16.47 -22.54
N ILE A 618 6.10 -17.63 -21.90
CA ILE A 618 7.40 -18.00 -21.34
C ILE A 618 8.49 -18.01 -22.44
N VAL A 619 8.23 -18.64 -23.59
CA VAL A 619 9.19 -18.72 -24.70
C VAL A 619 9.52 -17.34 -25.25
N ALA A 620 8.53 -16.49 -25.48
CA ALA A 620 8.75 -15.14 -26.01
C ALA A 620 9.60 -14.30 -25.05
N LEU A 621 9.31 -14.38 -23.74
CA LEU A 621 10.08 -13.65 -22.73
C LEU A 621 11.49 -14.21 -22.54
N LEU A 622 11.70 -15.53 -22.72
CA LEU A 622 13.02 -16.15 -22.66
C LEU A 622 13.88 -15.73 -23.87
N ASP A 623 13.32 -15.72 -25.08
CA ASP A 623 14.04 -15.31 -26.30
C ASP A 623 14.52 -13.83 -26.23
N ASP A 624 13.72 -12.95 -25.61
CA ASP A 624 14.09 -11.56 -25.37
C ASP A 624 15.01 -11.39 -24.13
N SER A 625 15.00 -12.33 -23.19
CA SER A 625 15.85 -12.26 -21.98
C SER A 625 17.33 -12.46 -22.28
N ASP A 626 17.68 -13.31 -23.25
CA ASP A 626 19.08 -13.51 -23.68
C ASP A 626 19.66 -12.24 -24.35
N THR A 627 18.82 -11.47 -25.04
CA THR A 627 19.20 -10.18 -25.66
C THR A 627 19.30 -9.02 -24.66
N LEU A 628 18.80 -9.20 -23.43
CA LEU A 628 18.77 -8.22 -22.34
C LEU A 628 19.50 -8.71 -21.06
N SER A 629 20.31 -9.77 -21.16
CA SER A 629 21.04 -10.37 -20.03
C SER A 629 22.05 -9.41 -19.41
N HIS A 630 21.59 -8.62 -18.45
CA HIS A 630 22.44 -7.84 -17.57
C HIS A 630 22.70 -8.68 -16.32
N PRO A 631 23.85 -9.40 -16.22
CA PRO A 631 24.15 -10.19 -15.04
C PRO A 631 24.13 -9.29 -13.80
N LEU A 632 23.59 -9.78 -12.69
CA LEU A 632 23.53 -9.03 -11.43
C LEU A 632 24.94 -8.59 -11.00
N THR A 633 25.26 -7.30 -11.13
CA THR A 633 26.56 -6.74 -10.72
C THR A 633 26.49 -6.12 -9.32
N PHE A 634 27.65 -5.95 -8.67
CA PHE A 634 27.75 -5.19 -7.42
C PHE A 634 27.24 -3.73 -7.56
N ALA A 635 27.29 -3.16 -8.76
CA ALA A 635 26.71 -1.85 -9.06
C ALA A 635 25.18 -1.90 -9.04
N ASP A 636 24.56 -2.94 -9.62
CA ASP A 636 23.10 -3.17 -9.59
C ASP A 636 22.59 -3.41 -8.16
N TYR A 637 23.41 -4.11 -7.37
CA TYR A 637 23.16 -4.34 -5.95
C TYR A 637 23.24 -3.06 -5.10
N ASN A 638 24.29 -2.24 -5.28
CA ASN A 638 24.45 -0.96 -4.54
C ASN A 638 23.54 0.18 -5.02
N TYR A 639 23.17 0.19 -6.31
CA TYR A 639 22.20 1.13 -6.89
C TYR A 639 20.75 0.78 -6.51
N ARG A 640 20.55 -0.28 -5.73
CA ARG A 640 19.27 -0.91 -5.41
C ARG A 640 18.57 -1.44 -6.66
N MET A 641 18.41 -2.76 -6.71
CA MET A 641 17.41 -3.43 -7.55
C MET A 641 16.01 -2.75 -7.53
N LYS A 642 15.66 -1.96 -6.51
CA LYS A 642 14.36 -1.27 -6.36
C LYS A 642 14.13 -0.05 -7.28
N GLN A 643 15.15 0.57 -7.88
CA GLN A 643 14.97 1.55 -8.97
C GLN A 643 15.14 0.91 -10.36
N PHE A 644 15.90 -0.18 -10.46
CA PHE A 644 16.02 -1.00 -11.66
C PHE A 644 14.91 -2.04 -11.84
N CYS A 645 13.86 -2.03 -11.01
CA CYS A 645 12.62 -2.80 -11.25
C CYS A 645 11.92 -2.46 -12.58
N TYR A 646 12.44 -1.50 -13.34
CA TYR A 646 12.03 -1.14 -14.69
C TYR A 646 12.95 -1.70 -15.79
N HIS A 647 14.01 -2.42 -15.45
CA HIS A 647 14.75 -3.19 -16.46
C HIS A 647 13.91 -4.40 -16.86
N ASP A 648 13.60 -4.50 -18.15
CA ASP A 648 12.68 -5.51 -18.67
C ASP A 648 13.10 -6.94 -18.32
N SER A 649 14.40 -7.20 -18.18
CA SER A 649 14.95 -8.52 -17.80
C SER A 649 14.42 -9.03 -16.45
N TYR A 650 14.32 -8.18 -15.41
CA TYR A 650 13.87 -8.60 -14.09
C TYR A 650 12.35 -8.84 -14.06
N ARG A 651 11.60 -7.99 -14.77
CA ARG A 651 10.16 -8.18 -14.95
C ARG A 651 9.87 -9.51 -15.65
N TYR A 652 10.64 -9.85 -16.68
CA TYR A 652 10.48 -11.11 -17.40
C TYR A 652 10.66 -12.30 -16.47
N GLN A 653 11.65 -12.27 -15.55
CA GLN A 653 11.83 -13.35 -14.59
C GLN A 653 10.65 -13.52 -13.63
N VAL A 654 10.08 -12.42 -13.13
CA VAL A 654 8.87 -12.47 -12.28
C VAL A 654 7.68 -13.04 -13.05
N GLU A 655 7.47 -12.58 -14.27
CA GLU A 655 6.37 -13.04 -15.14
C GLU A 655 6.55 -14.51 -15.50
N ILE A 656 7.74 -14.97 -15.91
CA ILE A 656 8.06 -16.37 -16.19
C ILE A 656 7.81 -17.25 -14.98
N THR A 657 8.19 -16.80 -13.78
CA THR A 657 7.95 -17.52 -12.52
C THR A 657 6.45 -17.68 -12.29
N TYR A 658 5.68 -16.60 -12.44
CA TYR A 658 4.24 -16.61 -12.27
C TYR A 658 3.53 -17.53 -13.28
N GLN A 659 3.90 -17.47 -14.56
CA GLN A 659 3.32 -18.34 -15.58
C GLN A 659 3.63 -19.81 -15.29
N SER A 660 4.87 -20.13 -14.91
CA SER A 660 5.30 -21.50 -14.58
C SER A 660 4.60 -22.05 -13.33
N TYR A 661 4.38 -21.20 -12.33
CA TYR A 661 3.59 -21.51 -11.14
C TYR A 661 2.14 -21.86 -11.47
N LYS A 662 1.48 -21.06 -12.33
CA LYS A 662 0.10 -21.32 -12.74
C LYS A 662 -0.06 -22.60 -13.57
N MET A 663 0.96 -22.93 -14.36
CA MET A 663 1.01 -24.16 -15.15
C MET A 663 1.32 -25.43 -14.33
N GLN A 664 1.67 -25.31 -13.05
CA GLN A 664 2.07 -26.44 -12.21
C GLN A 664 3.29 -27.21 -12.76
N HIS A 665 4.19 -26.53 -13.48
CA HIS A 665 5.43 -27.10 -14.00
C HIS A 665 6.50 -27.15 -12.90
N TRP A 666 6.29 -27.98 -11.87
CA TRP A 666 7.06 -27.95 -10.62
C TRP A 666 8.56 -28.20 -10.80
N ASP A 667 8.97 -29.09 -11.71
CA ASP A 667 10.40 -29.38 -11.94
C ASP A 667 11.14 -28.17 -12.52
N PHE A 668 10.58 -27.54 -13.56
CA PHE A 668 11.14 -26.31 -14.14
C PHE A 668 11.11 -25.18 -13.11
N LEU A 669 9.99 -25.00 -12.41
CA LEU A 669 9.83 -23.93 -11.43
C LEU A 669 10.83 -24.08 -10.28
N ARG A 670 11.07 -25.30 -9.79
CA ARG A 670 12.09 -25.58 -8.78
C ARG A 670 13.46 -25.14 -9.28
N ASP A 671 13.87 -25.60 -10.45
CA ASP A 671 15.21 -25.28 -10.98
C ASP A 671 15.36 -23.79 -11.25
N TRP A 672 14.28 -23.14 -11.70
CA TRP A 672 14.21 -21.69 -11.93
C TRP A 672 14.36 -20.89 -10.63
N ILE A 673 13.58 -21.18 -9.58
CA ILE A 673 13.66 -20.42 -8.31
C ILE A 673 14.86 -20.83 -7.44
N CYS A 674 15.50 -21.97 -7.74
CA CYS A 674 16.75 -22.39 -7.12
C CYS A 674 17.96 -21.64 -7.67
N ASP A 675 17.87 -21.05 -8.86
CA ASP A 675 18.90 -20.14 -9.36
C ASP A 675 19.06 -18.93 -8.41
N ALA A 676 20.31 -18.56 -8.14
CA ALA A 676 20.61 -17.58 -7.10
C ALA A 676 20.23 -16.14 -7.50
N GLU A 677 20.36 -15.80 -8.79
CA GLU A 677 19.95 -14.50 -9.31
C GLU A 677 18.42 -14.39 -9.31
N THR A 678 17.73 -15.43 -9.79
CA THR A 678 16.27 -15.52 -9.78
C THR A 678 15.71 -15.48 -8.37
N PHE A 679 16.33 -16.19 -7.41
CA PHE A 679 15.98 -16.11 -6.00
C PHE A 679 16.08 -14.67 -5.49
N GLU A 680 17.20 -13.98 -5.70
CA GLU A 680 17.40 -12.62 -5.18
C GLU A 680 16.39 -11.65 -5.81
N ILE A 681 16.12 -11.77 -7.11
CA ILE A 681 15.12 -10.95 -7.80
C ILE A 681 13.74 -11.18 -7.19
N LEU A 682 13.30 -12.43 -7.04
CA LEU A 682 12.00 -12.74 -6.45
C LEU A 682 11.92 -12.36 -4.98
N TYR A 683 12.95 -12.63 -4.18
CA TYR A 683 13.01 -12.27 -2.77
C TYR A 683 12.82 -10.77 -2.54
N ARG A 684 13.34 -9.93 -3.46
CA ARG A 684 13.25 -8.46 -3.39
C ARG A 684 12.00 -7.87 -4.05
N THR A 685 11.49 -8.48 -5.11
CA THR A 685 10.40 -7.93 -5.95
C THR A 685 9.04 -8.57 -5.70
N ASN A 686 9.00 -9.87 -5.37
CA ASN A 686 7.76 -10.61 -5.14
C ASN A 686 7.98 -11.82 -4.20
N TYR A 687 8.33 -11.52 -2.95
CA TYR A 687 8.55 -12.50 -1.88
C TYR A 687 7.36 -13.45 -1.69
N SER A 688 6.12 -12.95 -1.81
CA SER A 688 4.92 -13.77 -1.71
C SER A 688 4.86 -14.83 -2.81
N LEU A 689 5.18 -14.48 -4.06
CA LEU A 689 5.21 -15.44 -5.15
C LEU A 689 6.28 -16.52 -4.90
N LEU A 690 7.46 -16.13 -4.42
CA LEU A 690 8.51 -17.08 -4.06
C LEU A 690 8.06 -18.07 -2.97
N GLU A 691 7.42 -17.56 -1.91
CA GLU A 691 6.90 -18.38 -0.82
C GLU A 691 5.76 -19.31 -1.28
N ASP A 692 4.82 -18.80 -2.08
CA ASP A 692 3.71 -19.55 -2.63
C ASP A 692 4.16 -20.64 -3.61
N CYS A 693 5.20 -20.36 -4.42
CA CYS A 693 5.85 -21.35 -5.29
C CYS A 693 6.39 -22.52 -4.47
N TRP A 694 7.17 -22.25 -3.42
CA TRP A 694 7.72 -23.31 -2.57
C TRP A 694 6.63 -24.09 -1.81
N LYS A 695 5.61 -23.41 -1.29
CA LYS A 695 4.46 -24.07 -0.66
C LYS A 695 3.73 -24.99 -1.63
N ALA A 696 3.52 -24.56 -2.88
CA ALA A 696 2.87 -25.38 -3.89
C ALA A 696 3.72 -26.59 -4.30
N ILE A 697 5.03 -26.40 -4.52
CA ILE A 697 5.98 -27.50 -4.80
C ILE A 697 5.98 -28.54 -3.67
N MET A 698 6.03 -28.09 -2.40
CA MET A 698 6.00 -28.98 -1.25
C MET A 698 4.67 -29.73 -1.09
N ASN A 699 3.55 -29.10 -1.46
CA ASN A 699 2.24 -29.74 -1.42
C ASN A 699 2.11 -30.85 -2.48
N ASP A 700 2.67 -30.64 -3.67
CA ASP A 700 2.68 -31.64 -4.75
C ASP A 700 3.68 -32.78 -4.45
N ASN A 701 4.90 -32.42 -4.05
CA ASN A 701 5.95 -33.36 -3.73
C ASN A 701 6.69 -32.97 -2.43
N PRO A 702 6.31 -33.57 -1.28
CA PRO A 702 6.91 -33.27 0.02
C PRO A 702 8.42 -33.56 0.14
N SER A 703 8.99 -34.29 -0.83
CA SER A 703 10.44 -34.53 -0.87
C SER A 703 11.24 -33.35 -1.41
N LEU A 704 10.60 -32.48 -2.21
CA LEU A 704 11.19 -31.25 -2.72
C LEU A 704 10.96 -30.14 -1.70
N THR A 705 12.03 -29.62 -1.14
CA THR A 705 11.97 -28.60 -0.10
C THR A 705 12.90 -27.44 -0.41
N PRO A 706 12.65 -26.25 0.17
CA PRO A 706 13.56 -25.12 0.08
C PRO A 706 14.99 -25.42 0.58
N ALA A 707 15.21 -26.55 1.27
CA ALA A 707 16.55 -27.00 1.64
C ALA A 707 17.47 -27.23 0.41
N ALA A 708 16.92 -27.33 -0.80
CA ALA A 708 17.70 -27.36 -2.04
C ALA A 708 18.66 -26.16 -2.19
N TYR A 709 18.34 -24.99 -1.59
CA TYR A 709 19.26 -23.85 -1.57
C TYR A 709 20.59 -24.17 -0.88
N ALA A 710 20.62 -25.13 0.05
CA ALA A 710 21.85 -25.60 0.68
C ALA A 710 22.76 -26.37 -0.29
N GLU A 711 22.29 -26.74 -1.50
CA GLU A 711 23.08 -27.44 -2.52
C GLU A 711 23.65 -26.52 -3.60
N LEU A 712 23.37 -25.21 -3.54
CA LEU A 712 23.82 -24.23 -4.53
C LEU A 712 25.34 -24.09 -4.61
N ASP A 713 25.83 -23.93 -5.85
CA ASP A 713 27.21 -23.56 -6.15
C ASP A 713 27.30 -22.03 -6.32
N PHE A 714 27.87 -21.36 -5.33
CA PHE A 714 28.10 -19.91 -5.34
C PHE A 714 29.26 -19.49 -6.26
N GLY A 715 29.98 -20.43 -6.89
CA GLY A 715 31.18 -20.14 -7.69
C GLY A 715 30.95 -19.31 -8.95
N GLN A 716 29.69 -19.20 -9.43
CA GLN A 716 29.34 -18.41 -10.61
C GLN A 716 28.87 -16.98 -10.26
N ILE A 717 28.70 -16.68 -8.97
CA ILE A 717 28.21 -15.39 -8.46
C ILE A 717 29.40 -14.51 -8.13
N ASP A 718 29.26 -13.19 -8.32
CA ASP A 718 30.27 -12.24 -7.87
C ASP A 718 30.55 -12.44 -6.36
N SER A 719 31.83 -12.62 -6.01
CA SER A 719 32.29 -12.84 -4.64
C SER A 719 31.79 -11.79 -3.62
N PHE A 720 31.48 -10.57 -4.07
CA PHE A 720 30.91 -9.52 -3.23
C PHE A 720 29.41 -9.66 -2.96
N LEU A 721 28.67 -10.37 -3.82
CA LEU A 721 27.23 -10.61 -3.69
C LEU A 721 26.90 -11.85 -2.86
N ILE A 722 27.82 -12.83 -2.84
CA ILE A 722 27.67 -14.08 -2.07
C ILE A 722 27.22 -13.84 -0.62
N PRO A 723 27.84 -12.92 0.17
CA PRO A 723 27.44 -12.70 1.56
C PRO A 723 25.99 -12.26 1.74
N VAL A 724 25.46 -11.53 0.77
CA VAL A 724 24.09 -11.00 0.83
C VAL A 724 23.11 -12.08 0.42
N ILE A 725 23.29 -12.65 -0.78
CA ILE A 725 22.35 -13.63 -1.33
C ILE A 725 22.28 -14.84 -0.37
N ALA A 726 23.43 -15.30 0.15
CA ALA A 726 23.46 -16.38 1.12
C ALA A 726 22.74 -16.01 2.43
N ASN A 727 22.86 -14.77 2.91
CA ASN A 727 22.12 -14.30 4.09
C ASN A 727 20.61 -14.25 3.85
N ASP A 728 20.18 -13.80 2.69
CA ASP A 728 18.77 -13.63 2.36
C ASP A 728 18.10 -15.00 2.15
N MET A 729 18.79 -15.93 1.48
CA MET A 729 18.40 -17.35 1.43
C MET A 729 18.33 -17.97 2.82
N ALA A 730 19.35 -17.77 3.65
CA ALA A 730 19.37 -18.22 5.04
C ALA A 730 18.20 -17.65 5.86
N THR A 731 17.86 -16.39 5.67
CA THR A 731 16.77 -15.71 6.35
C THR A 731 15.43 -16.24 5.87
N PHE A 732 15.26 -16.43 4.55
CA PHE A 732 14.07 -17.05 3.97
C PHE A 732 13.82 -18.45 4.53
N LEU A 733 14.84 -19.31 4.53
CA LEU A 733 14.76 -20.67 5.06
C LEU A 733 14.35 -20.72 6.54
N SER A 734 14.93 -19.84 7.36
CA SER A 734 14.68 -19.82 8.79
C SER A 734 13.35 -19.16 9.18
N SER A 735 12.98 -18.06 8.51
CA SER A 735 11.77 -17.29 8.85
C SER A 735 10.48 -17.87 8.26
N SER A 736 10.50 -18.28 6.98
CA SER A 736 9.29 -18.75 6.28
C SER A 736 9.01 -20.23 6.50
N PHE A 737 10.08 -21.05 6.63
CA PHE A 737 9.97 -22.52 6.68
C PHE A 737 10.56 -23.16 7.94
N HIS A 738 11.15 -22.37 8.85
CA HIS A 738 11.82 -22.87 10.06
C HIS A 738 12.92 -23.91 9.81
N LEU A 739 13.56 -23.87 8.62
CA LEU A 739 14.63 -24.79 8.21
C LEU A 739 16.01 -24.30 8.66
N THR A 740 16.24 -24.23 9.97
CA THR A 740 17.48 -23.69 10.56
C THR A 740 18.74 -24.45 10.12
N LYS A 741 18.67 -25.78 9.99
CA LYS A 741 19.79 -26.60 9.52
C LYS A 741 20.20 -26.29 8.09
N ALA A 742 19.25 -26.24 7.15
CA ALA A 742 19.55 -25.90 5.76
C ALA A 742 20.07 -24.47 5.64
N ALA A 743 19.53 -23.55 6.44
CA ALA A 743 19.98 -22.17 6.51
C ALA A 743 21.44 -22.07 7.01
N MET A 744 21.89 -22.98 7.88
CA MET A 744 23.29 -23.10 8.32
C MET A 744 24.18 -23.65 7.20
N GLU A 745 23.73 -24.70 6.51
CA GLU A 745 24.47 -25.30 5.38
C GLU A 745 24.71 -24.30 4.24
N VAL A 746 23.72 -23.44 3.92
CA VAL A 746 23.89 -22.31 2.97
C VAL A 746 25.00 -21.37 3.43
N SER A 747 24.99 -20.97 4.71
CA SER A 747 26.03 -20.09 5.27
C SER A 747 27.40 -20.75 5.23
N GLU A 748 27.51 -22.05 5.53
CA GLU A 748 28.76 -22.82 5.49
C GLU A 748 29.34 -22.90 4.08
N LYS A 749 28.54 -23.32 3.10
CA LYS A 749 28.99 -23.43 1.70
C LYS A 749 29.34 -22.09 1.08
N SER A 750 28.63 -21.02 1.43
CA SER A 750 28.96 -19.67 0.96
C SER A 750 30.36 -19.19 1.42
N MET A 751 30.99 -19.87 2.39
CA MET A 751 32.38 -19.61 2.81
C MET A 751 33.42 -20.51 2.12
N GLU A 752 32.97 -21.57 1.43
CA GLU A 752 33.81 -22.53 0.72
C GLU A 752 34.25 -21.95 -0.63
N GLY A 753 35.51 -21.52 -0.69
CA GLY A 753 36.10 -20.94 -1.90
C GLY A 753 37.42 -20.23 -1.59
N GLU A 754 38.47 -20.54 -2.36
CA GLU A 754 39.79 -19.88 -2.23
C GLU A 754 39.75 -18.40 -2.65
N ALA A 755 38.73 -17.98 -3.41
CA ALA A 755 38.60 -16.62 -3.97
C ALA A 755 37.80 -15.64 -3.09
N ILE A 756 37.10 -16.09 -2.04
CA ILE A 756 36.24 -15.22 -1.23
C ILE A 756 37.10 -14.40 -0.25
N PRO A 757 37.07 -13.06 -0.32
CA PRO A 757 37.85 -12.20 0.59
C PRO A 757 37.54 -12.49 2.06
N LEU A 758 38.55 -12.38 2.93
CA LEU A 758 38.37 -12.62 4.36
C LEU A 758 37.30 -11.71 5.00
N ILE A 759 37.16 -10.50 4.47
CA ILE A 759 36.14 -9.53 4.90
C ILE A 759 34.72 -10.06 4.63
N ALA A 760 34.49 -10.66 3.45
CA ALA A 760 33.21 -11.27 3.08
C ALA A 760 32.88 -12.48 3.99
N LYS A 761 33.88 -13.29 4.35
CA LYS A 761 33.71 -14.39 5.32
C LYS A 761 33.34 -13.88 6.72
N SER A 762 33.92 -12.74 7.13
CA SER A 762 33.58 -12.13 8.42
C SER A 762 32.14 -11.61 8.46
N VAL A 763 31.66 -11.00 7.37
CA VAL A 763 30.28 -10.52 7.24
C VAL A 763 29.30 -11.69 7.26
N LEU A 764 29.60 -12.79 6.56
CA LEU A 764 28.81 -14.03 6.61
C LEU A 764 28.66 -14.55 8.06
N LYS A 765 29.76 -14.63 8.80
CA LYS A 765 29.72 -15.05 10.22
C LYS A 765 29.01 -14.06 11.13
N MET A 766 29.10 -12.77 10.86
CA MET A 766 28.34 -11.75 11.60
C MET A 766 26.83 -11.90 11.35
N ASN A 767 26.41 -12.09 10.10
CA ASN A 767 25.01 -12.30 9.73
C ASN A 767 24.43 -13.59 10.34
N GLU A 768 25.21 -14.67 10.32
CA GLU A 768 24.88 -15.92 11.01
C GLU A 768 24.66 -15.71 12.52
N GLY A 769 25.53 -14.95 13.18
CA GLY A 769 25.39 -14.59 14.59
C GLY A 769 24.12 -13.79 14.87
N CYS A 770 23.79 -12.81 14.01
CA CYS A 770 22.54 -12.04 14.12
C CYS A 770 21.30 -12.93 14.01
N ARG A 771 21.32 -13.96 13.15
CA ARG A 771 20.22 -14.92 13.01
C ARG A 771 20.04 -15.75 14.28
N TYR A 772 21.12 -16.28 14.86
CA TYR A 772 21.05 -17.02 16.12
C TYR A 772 20.55 -16.14 17.29
N ALA A 773 21.01 -14.89 17.36
CA ALA A 773 20.53 -13.95 18.38
C ALA A 773 19.02 -13.66 18.27
N ARG A 774 18.46 -13.60 17.06
CA ARG A 774 17.01 -13.45 16.85
C ARG A 774 16.20 -14.68 17.29
N ASN A 775 16.81 -15.86 17.25
CA ASN A 775 16.22 -17.10 17.73
C ASN A 775 16.48 -17.34 19.23
N GLU A 776 17.01 -16.34 19.95
CA GLU A 776 17.38 -16.41 21.37
C GLU A 776 18.49 -17.44 21.69
N GLU A 777 19.21 -17.91 20.67
CA GLU A 777 20.37 -18.80 20.81
C GLU A 777 21.65 -17.97 21.01
N TYR A 778 21.75 -17.29 22.17
CA TYR A 778 22.82 -16.31 22.39
C TYR A 778 24.23 -16.91 22.50
N GLU A 779 24.38 -18.14 22.98
CA GLU A 779 25.69 -18.82 23.08
C GLU A 779 26.31 -19.05 21.69
N THR A 780 25.53 -19.60 20.74
CA THR A 780 25.97 -19.82 19.35
C THR A 780 26.17 -18.51 18.60
N ALA A 781 25.36 -17.48 18.90
CA ALA A 781 25.56 -16.13 18.38
C ALA A 781 26.91 -15.55 18.82
N CYS A 782 27.29 -15.70 20.09
CA CYS A 782 28.59 -15.27 20.62
C CYS A 782 29.75 -15.92 19.87
N ASP A 783 29.69 -17.24 19.65
CA ASP A 783 30.71 -17.97 18.90
C ASP A 783 30.85 -17.46 17.45
N CYS A 784 29.74 -17.17 16.78
CA CYS A 784 29.74 -16.64 15.42
C CYS A 784 30.36 -15.24 15.36
N PHE A 785 29.95 -14.34 16.25
CA PHE A 785 30.51 -12.99 16.33
C PHE A 785 31.99 -12.99 16.71
N LEU A 786 32.42 -13.90 17.59
CA LEU A 786 33.83 -14.03 17.97
C LEU A 786 34.69 -14.52 16.80
N LYS A 787 34.19 -15.48 16.00
CA LYS A 787 34.85 -15.91 14.76
C LYS A 787 34.92 -14.77 13.73
N ALA A 788 33.84 -14.00 13.56
CA ALA A 788 33.82 -12.83 12.68
C ALA A 788 34.84 -11.77 13.12
N LEU A 789 34.92 -11.50 14.43
CA LEU A 789 35.86 -10.53 15.01
C LEU A 789 37.32 -10.93 14.76
N VAL A 790 37.67 -12.20 14.97
CA VAL A 790 39.02 -12.73 14.69
C VAL A 790 39.37 -12.59 13.21
N MET A 791 38.41 -12.83 12.31
CA MET A 791 38.62 -12.63 10.88
C MET A 791 38.89 -11.16 10.55
N GLN A 792 38.06 -10.24 11.06
CA GLN A 792 38.22 -8.79 10.84
C GLN A 792 39.56 -8.25 11.36
N GLU A 793 39.99 -8.68 12.55
CA GLU A 793 41.25 -8.25 13.16
C GLU A 793 42.50 -8.70 12.38
N SER A 794 42.37 -9.77 11.59
CA SER A 794 43.48 -10.27 10.77
C SER A 794 43.64 -9.56 9.42
N ILE A 795 42.73 -8.63 9.08
CA ILE A 795 42.76 -7.81 7.86
C ILE A 795 43.54 -6.52 8.13
N VAL A 796 44.44 -6.14 7.21
CA VAL A 796 45.23 -4.90 7.29
C VAL A 796 45.00 -4.05 6.03
N PRO A 797 44.66 -2.75 6.15
CA PRO A 797 44.38 -2.01 7.38
C PRO A 797 43.08 -2.48 8.06
N THR A 798 43.05 -2.46 9.40
CA THR A 798 41.91 -2.95 10.20
C THR A 798 40.67 -2.09 9.96
N PRO A 799 39.53 -2.67 9.57
CA PRO A 799 38.28 -1.93 9.40
C PRO A 799 37.70 -1.55 10.77
N GLU A 800 38.06 -0.35 11.27
CA GLU A 800 37.72 0.10 12.63
C GLU A 800 36.21 0.09 12.92
N LEU A 801 35.38 0.47 11.95
CA LEU A 801 33.93 0.52 12.09
C LEU A 801 33.27 -0.88 12.08
N GLU A 802 33.76 -1.81 11.26
CA GLU A 802 33.26 -3.20 11.24
C GLU A 802 33.57 -3.90 12.57
N ILE A 803 34.78 -3.70 13.09
CA ILE A 803 35.21 -4.24 14.38
C ILE A 803 34.35 -3.67 15.52
N ALA A 804 34.06 -2.37 15.49
CA ALA A 804 33.18 -1.73 16.48
C ALA A 804 31.77 -2.33 16.47
N ASN A 805 31.18 -2.54 15.29
CA ASN A 805 29.86 -3.16 15.13
C ASN A 805 29.83 -4.61 15.61
N THR A 806 30.85 -5.41 15.26
CA THR A 806 30.96 -6.79 15.73
C THR A 806 31.13 -6.85 17.24
N CYS A 807 31.94 -5.95 17.83
CA CYS A 807 32.10 -5.85 19.28
C CYS A 807 30.79 -5.45 19.98
N ARG A 808 29.99 -4.54 19.40
CA ARG A 808 28.67 -4.19 19.90
C ARG A 808 27.73 -5.40 19.89
N ASN A 809 27.62 -6.09 18.76
CA ASN A 809 26.72 -7.23 18.63
C ASN A 809 27.13 -8.39 19.56
N LEU A 810 28.44 -8.66 19.68
CA LEU A 810 28.99 -9.64 20.61
C LEU A 810 28.71 -9.26 22.07
N ALA A 811 28.89 -7.99 22.43
CA ALA A 811 28.56 -7.48 23.75
C ALA A 811 27.08 -7.66 24.11
N LEU A 812 26.18 -7.34 23.18
CA LEU A 812 24.74 -7.51 23.37
C LEU A 812 24.37 -9.00 23.50
N ALA A 813 24.97 -9.87 22.69
CA ALA A 813 24.77 -11.31 22.80
C ALA A 813 25.22 -11.83 24.18
N TYR A 814 26.39 -11.42 24.68
CA TYR A 814 26.83 -11.74 26.03
C TYR A 814 25.92 -11.18 27.12
N TYR A 815 25.40 -9.97 26.93
CA TYR A 815 24.46 -9.35 27.88
C TYR A 815 23.16 -10.15 28.00
N TYR A 816 22.55 -10.55 26.89
CA TYR A 816 21.34 -11.37 26.89
C TYR A 816 21.59 -12.82 27.34
N ASN A 817 22.82 -13.31 27.18
CA ASN A 817 23.27 -14.58 27.75
C ASN A 817 23.66 -14.49 29.25
N GLU A 818 23.35 -13.38 29.93
CA GLU A 818 23.66 -13.10 31.34
C GLU A 818 25.17 -13.11 31.70
N GLN A 819 26.06 -13.03 30.71
CA GLN A 819 27.51 -12.99 30.85
C GLN A 819 28.01 -11.53 30.90
N TYR A 820 27.66 -10.83 31.98
CA TYR A 820 27.87 -9.38 32.11
C TYR A 820 29.34 -8.95 32.17
N ASN A 821 30.27 -9.82 32.54
CA ASN A 821 31.70 -9.49 32.58
C ASN A 821 32.28 -9.40 31.16
N GLU A 822 31.99 -10.40 30.35
CA GLU A 822 32.34 -10.50 28.94
C GLU A 822 31.67 -9.38 28.15
N ALA A 823 30.37 -9.16 28.37
CA ALA A 823 29.63 -8.03 27.78
C ALA A 823 30.34 -6.70 28.06
N ALA A 824 30.72 -6.43 29.31
CA ALA A 824 31.42 -5.20 29.67
C ALA A 824 32.77 -5.03 28.97
N ILE A 825 33.53 -6.11 28.75
CA ILE A 825 34.81 -6.07 28.01
C ILE A 825 34.57 -5.60 26.58
N TYR A 826 33.63 -6.23 25.88
CA TYR A 826 33.36 -5.91 24.46
C TYR A 826 32.63 -4.57 24.27
N LEU A 827 31.80 -4.14 25.23
CA LEU A 827 31.22 -2.79 25.25
C LEU A 827 32.30 -1.72 25.38
N ASN A 828 33.24 -1.87 26.31
CA ASN A 828 34.38 -0.96 26.44
C ASN A 828 35.26 -0.97 25.18
N ARG A 829 35.39 -2.14 24.55
CA ARG A 829 36.13 -2.28 23.31
C ARG A 829 35.47 -1.53 22.16
N ALA A 830 34.14 -1.66 21.99
CA ALA A 830 33.37 -0.89 21.01
C ALA A 830 33.49 0.63 21.29
N LEU A 831 33.35 1.05 22.56
CA LEU A 831 33.50 2.45 22.96
C LEU A 831 34.87 3.04 22.61
N ASN A 832 35.95 2.26 22.72
CA ASN A 832 37.29 2.74 22.38
C ASN A 832 37.43 3.07 20.88
N TYR A 833 36.76 2.33 20.00
CA TYR A 833 36.72 2.65 18.57
C TYR A 833 35.89 3.92 18.31
N HIS A 834 34.77 4.11 19.00
CA HIS A 834 33.96 5.32 18.87
C HIS A 834 34.61 6.56 19.51
N ALA A 835 35.47 6.42 20.52
CA ALA A 835 36.16 7.54 21.19
C ALA A 835 37.17 8.29 20.29
N ALA A 836 37.55 7.70 19.16
CA ALA A 836 38.39 8.33 18.14
C ALA A 836 37.60 9.18 17.13
N SER A 837 36.27 9.05 17.09
CA SER A 837 35.36 9.76 16.19
C SER A 837 34.75 11.01 16.86
N THR A 838 34.67 12.12 16.14
CA THR A 838 34.04 13.38 16.61
C THR A 838 32.59 13.56 16.15
N ASP A 839 31.97 12.55 15.55
CA ASP A 839 30.64 12.66 14.94
C ASP A 839 29.49 12.55 15.96
N GLU A 840 28.41 13.34 15.77
CA GLU A 840 27.21 13.31 16.63
C GLU A 840 26.52 11.93 16.68
N LYS A 841 26.59 11.14 15.59
CA LYS A 841 26.11 9.73 15.57
C LYS A 841 26.91 8.83 16.50
N SER A 842 28.23 9.02 16.54
CA SER A 842 29.07 8.31 17.48
C SER A 842 28.71 8.67 18.92
N GLN A 843 28.15 9.86 19.19
CA GLN A 843 27.66 10.21 20.53
C GLN A 843 26.40 9.44 20.91
N ALA A 844 25.43 9.23 20.00
CA ALA A 844 24.23 8.44 20.28
C ALA A 844 24.57 6.95 20.54
N GLU A 845 25.45 6.36 19.72
CA GLU A 845 25.93 4.98 19.92
C GLU A 845 26.77 4.86 21.20
N VAL A 846 27.62 5.85 21.51
CA VAL A 846 28.36 5.91 22.77
C VAL A 846 27.43 5.98 23.98
N ILE A 847 26.33 6.72 23.89
CA ILE A 847 25.30 6.79 24.94
C ILE A 847 24.66 5.41 25.13
N GLU A 848 24.26 4.75 24.05
CA GLU A 848 23.65 3.41 24.11
C GLU A 848 24.62 2.38 24.73
N LEU A 849 25.86 2.30 24.23
CA LEU A 849 26.88 1.39 24.76
C LEU A 849 27.19 1.69 26.24
N SER A 850 27.24 2.96 26.62
CA SER A 850 27.44 3.37 28.02
C SER A 850 26.24 3.05 28.91
N GLU A 851 25.03 3.06 28.36
CA GLU A 851 23.83 2.64 29.07
C GLU A 851 23.87 1.13 29.34
N PHE A 852 24.23 0.31 28.35
CA PHE A 852 24.41 -1.13 28.54
C PHE A 852 25.53 -1.45 29.54
N LEU A 853 26.61 -0.65 29.59
CA LEU A 853 27.62 -0.78 30.65
C LEU A 853 27.08 -0.46 32.04
N ALA A 854 26.19 0.51 32.17
CA ALA A 854 25.53 0.81 33.44
C ALA A 854 24.59 -0.34 33.86
N TYR A 855 23.90 -0.96 32.91
CA TYR A 855 23.09 -2.16 33.16
C TYR A 855 23.94 -3.37 33.54
N CYS A 856 25.11 -3.58 32.92
CA CYS A 856 26.02 -4.67 33.31
C CYS A 856 26.45 -4.53 34.78
N ASP A 857 26.80 -3.32 35.23
CA ASP A 857 27.14 -3.08 36.64
C ASP A 857 25.94 -3.33 37.57
N TYR A 858 24.74 -2.91 37.15
CA TYR A 858 23.51 -3.13 37.92
C TYR A 858 23.25 -4.62 38.15
N TYR A 859 23.32 -5.45 37.10
CA TYR A 859 23.10 -6.90 37.22
C TYR A 859 24.26 -7.66 37.86
N ARG A 860 25.43 -7.02 38.00
CA ARG A 860 26.57 -7.52 38.79
C ARG A 860 26.48 -7.19 40.28
N ASP A 861 25.37 -6.63 40.74
CA ASP A 861 25.17 -6.10 42.09
C ASP A 861 26.15 -4.95 42.47
N GLU A 862 26.73 -4.27 41.48
CA GLU A 862 27.63 -3.11 41.67
C GLU A 862 26.85 -1.78 41.61
N GLU A 863 25.78 -1.70 42.42
CA GLU A 863 24.78 -0.62 42.38
C GLU A 863 25.38 0.79 42.51
N GLU A 864 26.45 0.97 43.28
CA GLU A 864 27.10 2.29 43.44
C GLU A 864 27.84 2.72 42.15
N SER A 865 28.45 1.77 41.45
CA SER A 865 29.08 2.01 40.16
C SER A 865 28.02 2.27 39.08
N ALA A 866 26.97 1.45 39.06
CA ALA A 866 25.83 1.60 38.16
C ALA A 866 25.17 2.99 38.31
N ALA A 867 24.91 3.44 39.54
CA ALA A 867 24.33 4.76 39.80
C ALA A 867 25.20 5.91 39.25
N LYS A 868 26.53 5.81 39.36
CA LYS A 868 27.47 6.80 38.81
C LYS A 868 27.46 6.77 37.29
N LYS A 869 27.41 5.59 36.67
CA LYS A 869 27.32 5.43 35.22
C LYS A 869 25.99 5.95 34.66
N PHE A 870 24.85 5.61 35.26
CA PHE A 870 23.54 6.13 34.85
C PHE A 870 23.45 7.65 34.95
N ARG A 871 24.07 8.27 35.95
CA ARG A 871 24.18 9.73 36.02
C ARG A 871 24.94 10.30 34.84
N LYS A 872 26.10 9.73 34.53
CA LYS A 872 26.91 10.16 33.38
C LYS A 872 26.15 9.97 32.06
N VAL A 873 25.40 8.87 31.90
CA VAL A 873 24.55 8.63 30.72
C VAL A 873 23.39 9.64 30.65
N ALA A 874 22.80 10.01 31.78
CA ALA A 874 21.79 11.06 31.83
C ALA A 874 22.36 12.43 31.39
N GLU A 875 23.56 12.79 31.86
CA GLU A 875 24.26 14.01 31.43
C GLU A 875 24.55 14.02 29.93
N MET A 876 24.94 12.87 29.36
CA MET A 876 25.15 12.73 27.91
C MET A 876 23.84 12.87 27.13
N HIS A 877 22.74 12.25 27.59
CA HIS A 877 21.43 12.44 27.00
C HIS A 877 20.92 13.89 27.11
N GLU A 878 21.20 14.57 28.23
CA GLU A 878 20.84 15.98 28.41
C GLU A 878 21.64 16.89 27.47
N SER A 879 22.92 16.61 27.24
CA SER A 879 23.73 17.38 26.30
C SER A 879 23.30 17.20 24.85
N LEU A 880 22.89 15.99 24.46
CA LEU A 880 22.52 15.67 23.08
C LEU A 880 21.06 16.02 22.76
N ASN A 881 20.12 15.59 23.61
CA ASN A 881 18.69 15.64 23.36
C ASN A 881 17.96 16.71 24.21
N GLY A 882 18.70 17.48 25.00
CA GLY A 882 18.13 18.39 25.98
C GLY A 882 17.58 17.68 27.22
N ARG A 883 17.27 18.49 28.25
CA ARG A 883 16.79 18.01 29.56
C ARG A 883 15.46 17.28 29.49
N LEU A 884 14.59 17.65 28.54
CA LEU A 884 13.27 17.04 28.34
C LEU A 884 13.34 15.91 27.30
N SER A 885 14.07 14.85 27.64
CA SER A 885 14.19 13.67 26.77
C SER A 885 13.85 12.37 27.50
N SER A 886 13.37 11.39 26.75
CA SER A 886 13.05 10.06 27.30
C SER A 886 14.27 9.35 27.87
N GLY A 887 15.46 9.60 27.32
CA GLY A 887 16.72 9.04 27.80
C GLY A 887 17.07 9.56 29.21
N VAL A 888 16.99 10.88 29.42
CA VAL A 888 17.20 11.50 30.74
C VAL A 888 16.24 10.92 31.78
N ALA A 889 14.93 10.84 31.46
CA ALA A 889 13.94 10.27 32.36
C ALA A 889 14.24 8.79 32.71
N LYS A 890 14.62 7.98 31.71
CA LYS A 890 14.99 6.57 31.91
C LYS A 890 16.22 6.43 32.81
N CYS A 891 17.29 7.18 32.55
CA CYS A 891 18.53 7.10 33.31
C CYS A 891 18.37 7.63 34.75
N LEU A 892 17.64 8.73 34.97
CA LEU A 892 17.35 9.24 36.31
C LEU A 892 16.52 8.23 37.13
N ARG A 893 15.54 7.58 36.50
CA ARG A 893 14.77 6.50 37.12
C ARG A 893 15.66 5.32 37.50
N MET A 894 16.56 4.88 36.61
CA MET A 894 17.48 3.78 36.90
C MET A 894 18.50 4.14 37.97
N GLN A 895 19.04 5.36 37.97
CA GLN A 895 19.87 5.88 39.07
C GLN A 895 19.11 5.87 40.40
N GLY A 896 17.83 6.30 40.40
CA GLY A 896 16.97 6.23 41.58
C GLY A 896 16.77 4.80 42.08
N LYS A 897 16.60 3.85 41.16
CA LYS A 897 16.49 2.41 41.48
C LYS A 897 17.78 1.86 42.10
N CYS A 898 18.95 2.21 41.57
CA CYS A 898 20.22 1.82 42.19
C CYS A 898 20.36 2.36 43.62
N LEU A 899 19.98 3.63 43.84
CA LEU A 899 20.01 4.26 45.16
C LEU A 899 19.02 3.63 46.14
N TYR A 900 17.89 3.09 45.65
CA TYR A 900 16.97 2.31 46.45
C TYR A 900 17.64 1.05 47.02
N TYR A 901 18.38 0.28 46.21
CA TYR A 901 19.11 -0.91 46.69
C TYR A 901 20.25 -0.57 47.65
N ILE A 902 20.89 0.59 47.48
CA ILE A 902 21.90 1.13 48.41
C ILE A 902 21.25 1.73 49.68
N LYS A 903 19.91 1.69 49.79
CA LYS A 903 19.12 2.20 50.93
C LYS A 903 19.16 3.72 51.12
N ARG A 904 19.46 4.48 50.06
CA ARG A 904 19.40 5.96 50.03
C ARG A 904 18.04 6.42 49.52
N TYR A 905 16.99 6.09 50.28
CA TYR A 905 15.59 6.24 49.84
C TYR A 905 15.19 7.69 49.54
N ASP A 906 15.67 8.67 50.32
CA ASP A 906 15.32 10.09 50.11
C ASP A 906 15.85 10.63 48.77
N GLU A 907 17.06 10.22 48.39
CA GLU A 907 17.65 10.62 47.11
C GLU A 907 17.00 9.89 45.94
N ALA A 908 16.69 8.61 46.12
CA ALA A 908 15.92 7.84 45.15
C ALA A 908 14.55 8.49 44.89
N TRP A 909 13.85 8.90 45.95
CA TRP A 909 12.57 9.60 45.86
C TRP A 909 12.66 10.89 45.04
N SER A 910 13.66 11.73 45.31
CA SER A 910 13.87 12.98 44.56
C SER A 910 14.10 12.72 43.08
N LEU A 911 14.98 11.77 42.74
CA LEU A 911 15.35 11.47 41.35
C LEU A 911 14.21 10.82 40.56
N VAL A 912 13.45 9.91 41.16
CA VAL A 912 12.31 9.27 40.49
C VAL A 912 11.18 10.27 40.27
N ASN A 913 10.94 11.21 41.19
CA ASN A 913 9.95 12.29 40.98
C ASN A 913 10.39 13.27 39.88
N GLU A 914 11.68 13.59 39.80
CA GLU A 914 12.21 14.39 38.69
C GLU A 914 12.02 13.66 37.35
N ALA A 915 12.36 12.36 37.29
CA ALA A 915 12.13 11.52 36.12
C ALA A 915 10.65 11.46 35.72
N LEU A 916 9.73 11.35 36.68
CA LEU A 916 8.29 11.38 36.45
C LEU A 916 7.83 12.73 35.88
N GLY A 917 8.34 13.84 36.44
CA GLY A 917 8.03 15.19 35.95
C GLY A 917 8.45 15.37 34.48
N ILE A 918 9.64 14.90 34.11
CA ILE A 918 10.10 14.89 32.73
C ILE A 918 9.20 13.99 31.87
N ALA A 919 8.92 12.76 32.31
CA ALA A 919 8.11 11.79 31.57
C ALA A 919 6.69 12.29 31.28
N ILE A 920 6.08 13.04 32.19
CA ILE A 920 4.76 13.68 32.01
C ILE A 920 4.86 14.80 30.97
N GLN A 921 5.89 15.63 31.02
CA GLN A 921 6.05 16.74 30.07
C GLN A 921 6.26 16.26 28.62
N ILE A 922 6.90 15.11 28.43
CA ILE A 922 7.12 14.50 27.10
C ILE A 922 6.00 13.52 26.68
N ASP A 923 4.93 13.39 27.47
CA ASP A 923 3.82 12.41 27.29
C ASP A 923 4.29 10.96 27.02
N ASN A 924 5.40 10.54 27.66
CA ASN A 924 5.92 9.19 27.48
C ASN A 924 5.25 8.22 28.47
N ARG A 925 4.15 7.62 28.02
CA ARG A 925 3.33 6.68 28.83
C ARG A 925 4.13 5.53 29.43
N LYS A 926 5.13 4.99 28.72
CA LYS A 926 5.97 3.88 29.24
C LYS A 926 6.81 4.34 30.43
N GLN A 927 7.46 5.50 30.33
CA GLN A 927 8.28 6.04 31.42
C GLN A 927 7.44 6.53 32.60
N ILE A 928 6.25 7.10 32.36
CA ILE A 928 5.31 7.49 33.42
C ILE A 928 4.93 6.27 34.29
N VAL A 929 4.52 5.17 33.64
CA VAL A 929 4.18 3.92 34.33
C VAL A 929 5.39 3.36 35.10
N ALA A 930 6.56 3.35 34.47
CA ALA A 930 7.78 2.86 35.08
C ALA A 930 8.21 3.69 36.31
N CYS A 931 8.07 5.01 36.28
CA CYS A 931 8.37 5.88 37.43
C CYS A 931 7.37 5.66 38.58
N HIS A 932 6.07 5.55 38.28
CA HIS A 932 5.06 5.24 39.30
C HIS A 932 5.30 3.89 39.99
N LYS A 933 5.80 2.89 39.26
CA LYS A 933 6.21 1.60 39.84
C LYS A 933 7.34 1.76 40.86
N GLU A 934 8.40 2.51 40.53
CA GLU A 934 9.51 2.74 41.46
C GLU A 934 9.06 3.57 42.69
N LEU A 935 8.22 4.59 42.49
CA LEU A 935 7.64 5.38 43.59
C LEU A 935 6.75 4.55 44.53
N TYR A 936 6.01 3.59 43.98
CA TYR A 936 5.24 2.63 44.78
C TYR A 936 6.14 1.83 45.73
N HIS A 937 7.27 1.30 45.23
CA HIS A 937 8.22 0.56 46.07
C HIS A 937 8.87 1.44 47.13
N LEU A 938 9.21 2.69 46.80
CA LEU A 938 9.71 3.66 47.77
C LEU A 938 8.68 3.98 48.86
N CYS A 939 7.41 4.20 48.50
CA CYS A 939 6.32 4.42 49.46
C CYS A 939 6.17 3.24 50.43
N LYS A 940 6.31 2.00 49.94
CA LYS A 940 6.26 0.79 50.77
C LYS A 940 7.40 0.78 51.80
N GLU A 941 8.61 1.12 51.39
CA GLU A 941 9.75 1.20 52.31
C GLU A 941 9.56 2.34 53.32
N PHE A 942 9.09 3.52 52.90
CA PHE A 942 8.76 4.60 53.84
C PHE A 942 7.67 4.19 54.83
N LYS A 943 6.61 3.50 54.37
CA LYS A 943 5.57 2.94 55.25
C LYS A 943 6.17 2.01 56.31
N ARG A 944 7.07 1.10 55.91
CA ARG A 944 7.78 0.17 56.81
C ARG A 944 8.62 0.93 57.83
N VAL A 945 9.44 1.87 57.39
CA VAL A 945 10.30 2.70 58.25
C VAL A 945 9.47 3.51 59.26
N MET A 946 8.34 4.09 58.84
CA MET A 946 7.47 4.84 59.75
C MET A 946 6.77 3.93 60.77
N LYS A 947 6.39 2.71 60.36
CA LYS A 947 5.82 1.69 61.27
C LYS A 947 6.84 1.23 62.32
N GLU A 948 8.09 1.01 61.93
CA GLU A 948 9.19 0.68 62.85
C GLU A 948 9.47 1.82 63.84
N ARG A 949 9.28 3.07 63.43
CA ARG A 949 9.40 4.26 64.29
C ARG A 949 8.18 4.52 65.17
N GLY A 950 7.10 3.75 65.02
CA GLY A 950 5.84 3.94 65.75
C GLY A 950 5.00 5.12 65.28
N ASP A 951 5.29 5.71 64.11
CA ASP A 951 4.50 6.80 63.52
C ASP A 951 3.41 6.22 62.61
N GLU A 952 2.28 5.89 63.24
CA GLU A 952 1.12 5.28 62.58
C GLU A 952 0.42 6.24 61.59
N GLN A 953 0.51 7.56 61.83
CA GLN A 953 -0.07 8.58 60.95
C GLN A 953 0.70 8.67 59.63
N SER A 954 2.02 8.81 59.69
CA SER A 954 2.88 8.85 58.50
C SER A 954 2.87 7.51 57.76
N SER A 955 2.82 6.39 58.47
CA SER A 955 2.68 5.06 57.85
C SER A 955 1.37 4.94 57.05
N THR A 956 0.26 5.46 57.57
CA THR A 956 -1.02 5.52 56.86
C THR A 956 -0.97 6.44 55.64
N LEU A 957 -0.24 7.56 55.73
CA LEU A 957 -0.08 8.49 54.62
C LEU A 957 0.69 7.86 53.45
N PHE A 958 1.85 7.26 53.70
CA PHE A 958 2.62 6.57 52.66
C PHE A 958 1.88 5.36 52.09
N PHE A 959 1.04 4.69 52.89
CA PHE A 959 0.13 3.67 52.35
C PHE A 959 -0.84 4.28 51.34
N ARG A 960 -1.51 5.39 51.66
CA ARG A 960 -2.42 6.06 50.69
C ARG A 960 -1.69 6.54 49.44
N GLU A 961 -0.46 7.03 49.60
CA GLU A 961 0.37 7.47 48.49
C GLU A 961 0.78 6.31 47.57
N SER A 962 1.12 5.14 48.13
CA SER A 962 1.35 3.94 47.32
C SER A 962 0.12 3.54 46.50
N LEU A 963 -1.10 3.70 47.05
CA LEU A 963 -2.34 3.40 46.31
C LEU A 963 -2.60 4.40 45.17
N LEU A 964 -2.17 5.65 45.30
CA LEU A 964 -2.27 6.62 44.21
C LEU A 964 -1.39 6.20 43.03
N HIS A 965 -0.17 5.75 43.30
CA HIS A 965 0.74 5.25 42.27
C HIS A 965 0.26 3.94 41.64
N GLU A 966 -0.36 3.05 42.43
CA GLU A 966 -1.03 1.84 41.93
C GLU A 966 -2.01 2.14 40.81
N LYS A 967 -2.86 3.16 41.00
CA LYS A 967 -3.96 3.47 40.08
C LYS A 967 -3.46 3.67 38.64
N PHE A 968 -2.31 4.31 38.47
CA PHE A 968 -1.73 4.64 37.17
C PHE A 968 -1.31 3.43 36.32
N PHE A 969 -0.98 2.30 36.95
CA PHE A 969 -0.68 1.06 36.23
C PHE A 969 -1.81 0.02 36.33
N SER A 970 -2.81 0.21 37.20
CA SER A 970 -4.03 -0.62 37.24
C SER A 970 -5.01 -0.36 36.09
N GLU A 971 -5.09 0.89 35.60
CA GLU A 971 -6.06 1.29 34.56
C GLU A 971 -5.62 0.96 33.12
N LYS A 972 -4.36 0.53 32.91
CA LYS A 972 -3.79 0.22 31.58
C LYS A 972 -2.97 -1.09 31.59
N PRO A 973 -3.61 -2.26 31.76
CA PRO A 973 -2.94 -3.55 31.96
C PRO A 973 -1.97 -3.93 30.82
N ARG A 974 -2.34 -3.69 29.55
CA ARG A 974 -1.47 -3.97 28.39
C ARG A 974 -0.15 -3.18 28.37
N LEU A 975 -0.12 -1.98 28.96
CA LEU A 975 1.11 -1.19 29.04
C LEU A 975 2.00 -1.64 30.21
N ALA A 976 1.39 -2.24 31.25
CA ALA A 976 2.08 -2.75 32.42
C ALA A 976 2.68 -4.16 32.19
N GLU A 977 2.03 -4.97 31.34
CA GLU A 977 2.54 -6.25 30.80
C GLU A 977 3.94 -6.11 30.17
N LEU A 978 4.14 -5.05 29.37
CA LEU A 978 5.40 -4.74 28.69
C LEU A 978 6.60 -4.46 29.62
N THR A 979 6.38 -4.38 30.95
CA THR A 979 7.43 -4.07 31.94
C THR A 979 7.84 -5.24 32.84
N VAL A 980 7.35 -6.46 32.57
CA VAL A 980 7.66 -7.73 33.27
C VAL A 980 7.30 -7.74 34.77
N ARG A 981 6.60 -8.82 35.18
CA ARG A 981 6.06 -9.15 36.52
C ARG A 981 5.06 -8.15 37.11
N TYR A 982 4.08 -7.76 36.32
CA TYR A 982 2.92 -7.00 36.79
C TYR A 982 2.08 -7.79 37.83
N GLU A 983 2.06 -9.11 37.74
CA GLU A 983 1.26 -9.97 38.59
C GLU A 983 1.86 -10.14 40.00
N ALA A 984 3.19 -10.31 40.12
CA ALA A 984 3.86 -10.32 41.42
C ALA A 984 3.67 -8.98 42.18
N LEU A 985 3.65 -7.86 41.45
CA LEU A 985 3.33 -6.54 42.00
C LEU A 985 1.87 -6.48 42.48
N ARG A 986 0.91 -7.05 41.74
CA ARG A 986 -0.50 -7.14 42.13
C ARG A 986 -0.72 -8.03 43.35
N CYS A 987 -0.02 -9.16 43.47
CA CYS A 987 -0.04 -9.99 44.69
C CYS A 987 0.42 -9.20 45.91
N ASP A 988 1.51 -8.43 45.77
CA ASP A 988 2.00 -7.57 46.85
C ASP A 988 0.97 -6.50 47.24
N ILE A 989 0.28 -5.91 46.27
CA ILE A 989 -0.81 -4.94 46.50
C ILE A 989 -1.99 -5.61 47.23
N MET A 990 -2.43 -6.79 46.78
CA MET A 990 -3.52 -7.54 47.43
C MET A 990 -3.18 -7.86 48.87
N ARG A 991 -1.94 -8.28 49.14
CA ARG A 991 -1.43 -8.49 50.49
C ARG A 991 -1.53 -7.21 51.33
N GLN A 992 -1.17 -6.04 50.78
CA GLN A 992 -1.28 -4.78 51.50
C GLN A 992 -2.72 -4.38 51.80
N TYR A 993 -3.66 -4.54 50.87
CA TYR A 993 -5.09 -4.30 51.13
C TYR A 993 -5.61 -5.25 52.21
N TYR A 994 -5.19 -6.53 52.17
CA TYR A 994 -5.55 -7.52 53.19
C TYR A 994 -5.02 -7.14 54.58
N GLU A 995 -3.73 -6.78 54.70
CA GLU A 995 -3.11 -6.35 55.96
C GLU A 995 -3.77 -5.08 56.55
N ASN A 996 -4.24 -4.17 55.68
CA ASN A 996 -4.96 -2.95 56.07
C ASN A 996 -6.48 -3.16 56.23
N LYS A 997 -6.98 -4.41 56.15
CA LYS A 997 -8.39 -4.81 56.31
C LYS A 997 -9.35 -4.27 55.25
N GLU A 998 -8.85 -3.92 54.06
CA GLU A 998 -9.64 -3.47 52.91
C GLU A 998 -10.01 -4.64 51.99
N TYR A 999 -10.77 -5.62 52.53
CA TYR A 999 -11.06 -6.89 51.85
C TYR A 999 -11.81 -6.75 50.52
N GLY A 1000 -12.68 -5.72 50.39
CA GLY A 1000 -13.40 -5.47 49.14
C GLY A 1000 -12.48 -5.09 47.97
N ASN A 1001 -11.35 -4.41 48.24
CA ASN A 1001 -10.37 -4.07 47.22
C ASN A 1001 -9.54 -5.28 46.80
N VAL A 1002 -9.25 -6.21 47.72
CA VAL A 1002 -8.61 -7.49 47.42
C VAL A 1002 -9.45 -8.29 46.42
N ILE A 1003 -10.76 -8.41 46.69
CA ILE A 1003 -11.70 -9.12 45.82
C ILE A 1003 -11.85 -8.44 44.46
N ARG A 1004 -11.95 -7.10 44.43
CA ARG A 1004 -12.03 -6.33 43.18
C ARG A 1004 -10.82 -6.61 42.28
N ILE A 1005 -9.62 -6.66 42.85
CA ILE A 1005 -8.40 -6.92 42.09
C ILE A 1005 -8.37 -8.38 41.60
N ALA A 1006 -8.69 -9.34 42.47
CA ALA A 1006 -8.75 -10.76 42.13
C ALA A 1006 -9.74 -11.06 40.99
N THR A 1007 -10.94 -10.47 41.04
CA THR A 1007 -12.02 -10.71 40.06
C THR A 1007 -11.82 -10.01 38.71
N THR A 1008 -10.90 -9.05 38.61
CA THR A 1008 -10.52 -8.41 37.34
C THR A 1008 -9.45 -9.17 36.56
N LEU A 1009 -8.98 -10.32 37.05
CA LEU A 1009 -8.03 -11.19 36.37
C LEU A 1009 -8.77 -12.22 35.50
N ASP A 1010 -8.49 -12.24 34.20
CA ASP A 1010 -8.55 -13.48 33.43
C ASP A 1010 -7.26 -14.23 33.73
N ILE A 1011 -7.33 -15.24 34.61
CA ILE A 1011 -6.18 -16.10 34.92
C ILE A 1011 -5.94 -16.98 33.69
N HIS A 1012 -5.02 -16.59 32.82
CA HIS A 1012 -4.55 -17.44 31.72
C HIS A 1012 -3.66 -18.57 32.28
N GLU A 1013 -3.82 -19.80 31.78
CA GLU A 1013 -3.10 -20.99 32.29
C GLU A 1013 -1.57 -20.98 32.04
N ASP A 1014 -1.05 -20.01 31.28
CA ASP A 1014 0.37 -19.86 30.92
C ASP A 1014 1.18 -18.99 31.91
N ILE A 1015 0.60 -18.63 33.05
CA ILE A 1015 1.18 -17.72 34.06
C ILE A 1015 2.06 -18.47 35.08
N ASP A 1016 3.02 -17.75 35.71
CA ASP A 1016 3.77 -18.20 36.89
C ASP A 1016 2.84 -18.80 37.97
N PRO A 1017 2.88 -20.12 38.19
CA PRO A 1017 1.93 -20.82 39.04
C PRO A 1017 1.92 -20.36 40.50
N ASP A 1018 3.06 -19.86 41.00
CA ASP A 1018 3.18 -19.38 42.37
C ASP A 1018 2.38 -18.10 42.59
N VAL A 1019 2.44 -17.18 41.62
CA VAL A 1019 1.74 -15.90 41.66
C VAL A 1019 0.23 -16.12 41.55
N SER A 1020 -0.21 -16.98 40.63
CA SER A 1020 -1.63 -17.35 40.49
C SER A 1020 -2.20 -18.01 41.75
N SER A 1021 -1.40 -18.87 42.40
CA SER A 1021 -1.81 -19.51 43.65
C SER A 1021 -1.91 -18.49 44.80
N GLU A 1022 -1.00 -17.51 44.89
CA GLU A 1022 -1.09 -16.44 45.89
C GLU A 1022 -2.29 -15.52 45.70
N VAL A 1023 -2.68 -15.18 44.47
CA VAL A 1023 -3.91 -14.40 44.20
C VAL A 1023 -5.13 -15.13 44.77
N CYS A 1024 -5.31 -16.41 44.40
CA CYS A 1024 -6.43 -17.22 44.86
C CYS A 1024 -6.45 -17.35 46.39
N TYR A 1025 -5.28 -17.46 47.03
CA TYR A 1025 -5.15 -17.51 48.49
C TYR A 1025 -5.65 -16.23 49.18
N TYR A 1026 -5.23 -15.04 48.71
CA TYR A 1026 -5.66 -13.76 49.29
C TYR A 1026 -7.12 -13.44 48.98
N GLU A 1027 -7.61 -13.82 47.80
CA GLU A 1027 -9.03 -13.75 47.44
C GLU A 1027 -9.89 -14.60 48.40
N ALA A 1028 -9.50 -15.86 48.59
CA ALA A 1028 -10.21 -16.79 49.46
C ALA A 1028 -10.23 -16.32 50.91
N GLN A 1029 -9.11 -15.81 51.41
CA GLN A 1029 -9.05 -15.21 52.74
C GLN A 1029 -9.90 -13.94 52.87
N ALA A 1030 -9.92 -13.07 51.85
CA ALA A 1030 -10.75 -11.87 51.86
C ALA A 1030 -12.24 -12.22 51.92
N TYR A 1031 -12.70 -13.18 51.10
CA TYR A 1031 -14.07 -13.68 51.17
C TYR A 1031 -14.39 -14.32 52.52
N ALA A 1032 -13.47 -15.09 53.10
CA ALA A 1032 -13.65 -15.70 54.42
C ALA A 1032 -13.78 -14.64 55.53
N LYS A 1033 -13.01 -13.55 55.47
CA LYS A 1033 -13.11 -12.41 56.41
C LYS A 1033 -14.40 -11.60 56.24
N MET A 1034 -14.98 -11.62 55.05
CA MET A 1034 -16.30 -11.02 54.76
C MET A 1034 -17.47 -12.01 54.98
N GLU A 1035 -17.21 -13.19 55.55
CA GLU A 1035 -18.21 -14.23 55.83
C GLU A 1035 -18.90 -14.79 54.56
N ASN A 1036 -18.30 -14.62 53.37
CA ASN A 1036 -18.78 -15.20 52.12
C ASN A 1036 -18.12 -16.57 51.87
N TYR A 1037 -18.51 -17.56 52.66
CA TYR A 1037 -17.91 -18.89 52.64
C TYR A 1037 -18.03 -19.65 51.30
N PRO A 1038 -19.13 -19.54 50.52
CA PRO A 1038 -19.23 -20.21 49.22
C PRO A 1038 -18.18 -19.74 48.20
N MET A 1039 -17.95 -18.42 48.11
CA MET A 1039 -16.92 -17.87 47.21
C MET A 1039 -15.50 -18.12 47.73
N ALA A 1040 -15.31 -18.06 49.05
CA ALA A 1040 -14.04 -18.47 49.66
C ALA A 1040 -13.68 -19.93 49.34
N LYS A 1041 -14.67 -20.81 49.25
CA LYS A 1041 -14.49 -22.24 48.95
C LYS A 1041 -14.01 -22.45 47.53
N ASP A 1042 -14.65 -21.80 46.57
CA ASP A 1042 -14.27 -21.88 45.16
C ASP A 1042 -12.83 -21.36 44.94
N ALA A 1043 -12.48 -20.25 45.59
CA ALA A 1043 -11.13 -19.68 45.51
C ALA A 1043 -10.05 -20.56 46.18
N PHE A 1044 -10.31 -21.11 47.38
CA PHE A 1044 -9.37 -22.05 48.03
C PHE A 1044 -9.23 -23.37 47.27
N LEU A 1045 -10.28 -23.84 46.61
CA LEU A 1045 -10.21 -25.03 45.75
C LEU A 1045 -9.31 -24.78 44.54
N LYS A 1046 -9.49 -23.64 43.86
CA LYS A 1046 -8.63 -23.20 42.75
C LYS A 1046 -7.17 -23.04 43.17
N GLU A 1047 -6.91 -22.44 44.33
CA GLU A 1047 -5.55 -22.37 44.90
C GLU A 1047 -4.95 -23.77 45.05
N PHE A 1048 -5.68 -24.69 45.70
CA PHE A 1048 -5.18 -26.04 45.96
C PHE A 1048 -4.90 -26.81 44.67
N GLU A 1049 -5.78 -26.72 43.67
CA GLU A 1049 -5.59 -27.38 42.37
C GLU A 1049 -4.35 -26.85 41.63
N LEU A 1050 -4.14 -25.53 41.63
CA LEU A 1050 -2.95 -24.91 41.04
C LEU A 1050 -1.67 -25.37 41.74
N ARG A 1051 -1.59 -25.25 43.08
CA ARG A 1051 -0.41 -25.68 43.84
C ARG A 1051 -0.13 -27.16 43.66
N LYS A 1052 -1.17 -28.01 43.66
CA LYS A 1052 -1.03 -29.45 43.44
C LYS A 1052 -0.53 -29.79 42.03
N LYS A 1053 -0.98 -29.07 40.99
CA LYS A 1053 -0.59 -29.30 39.59
C LYS A 1053 0.88 -28.94 39.34
N TYR A 1054 1.35 -27.83 39.90
CA TYR A 1054 2.67 -27.27 39.56
C TYR A 1054 3.76 -27.54 40.61
N LEU A 1055 3.44 -27.52 41.92
CA LEU A 1055 4.39 -27.75 43.01
C LEU A 1055 4.33 -29.18 43.57
N GLY A 1056 3.19 -29.85 43.42
CA GLY A 1056 2.96 -31.20 43.95
C GLY A 1056 2.82 -31.26 45.47
N TRP A 1057 2.71 -32.47 46.01
CA TRP A 1057 2.54 -32.74 47.45
C TRP A 1057 3.83 -32.64 48.27
N GLU A 1058 4.97 -32.44 47.62
CA GLU A 1058 6.27 -32.30 48.28
C GLU A 1058 6.48 -30.88 48.84
N ASP A 1059 5.66 -29.92 48.41
CA ASP A 1059 5.69 -28.53 48.86
C ASP A 1059 4.79 -28.27 50.10
N ASP A 1060 5.29 -27.47 51.04
CA ASP A 1060 4.58 -27.13 52.28
C ASP A 1060 3.32 -26.30 52.04
N HIS A 1061 3.29 -25.47 50.99
CA HIS A 1061 2.13 -24.63 50.68
C HIS A 1061 0.97 -25.44 50.09
N THR A 1062 1.22 -26.55 49.39
CA THR A 1062 0.17 -27.47 48.93
C THR A 1062 -0.55 -28.14 50.10
N ILE A 1063 0.19 -28.58 51.11
CA ILE A 1063 -0.37 -29.18 52.34
C ILE A 1063 -1.18 -28.14 53.12
N LEU A 1064 -0.66 -26.92 53.22
CA LEU A 1064 -1.35 -25.81 53.88
C LEU A 1064 -2.64 -25.41 53.15
N ALA A 1065 -2.65 -25.37 51.82
CA ALA A 1065 -3.84 -25.08 51.01
C ALA A 1065 -4.94 -26.12 51.24
N CYS A 1066 -4.57 -27.42 51.25
CA CYS A 1066 -5.50 -28.51 51.56
C CYS A 1066 -6.07 -28.40 52.99
N GLN A 1067 -5.23 -28.03 53.97
CA GLN A 1067 -5.68 -27.76 55.33
C GLN A 1067 -6.67 -26.58 55.36
N ASN A 1068 -6.38 -25.47 54.68
CA ASN A 1068 -7.23 -24.29 54.67
C ASN A 1068 -8.61 -24.59 54.06
N LEU A 1069 -8.64 -25.38 52.98
CA LEU A 1069 -9.87 -25.87 52.38
C LEU A 1069 -10.67 -26.74 53.36
N GLY A 1070 -10.00 -27.67 54.08
CA GLY A 1070 -10.64 -28.49 55.11
C GLY A 1070 -11.22 -27.67 56.28
N VAL A 1071 -10.52 -26.62 56.72
CA VAL A 1071 -11.02 -25.68 57.74
C VAL A 1071 -12.27 -24.98 57.25
N LEU A 1072 -12.31 -24.55 55.99
CA LEU A 1072 -13.48 -23.89 55.42
C LEU A 1072 -14.68 -24.85 55.28
N HIS A 1073 -14.47 -26.08 54.81
CA HIS A 1073 -15.51 -27.12 54.79
C HIS A 1073 -16.11 -27.34 56.19
N SER A 1074 -15.26 -27.31 57.24
CA SER A 1074 -15.74 -27.38 58.62
C SER A 1074 -16.62 -26.18 59.01
N PHE A 1075 -16.28 -24.95 58.59
CA PHE A 1075 -17.12 -23.77 58.82
C PHE A 1075 -18.45 -23.82 58.05
N CYS A 1076 -18.47 -24.46 56.88
CA CYS A 1076 -19.68 -24.73 56.08
C CYS A 1076 -20.51 -25.92 56.59
N ASN A 1077 -20.10 -26.58 57.68
CA ASN A 1077 -20.75 -27.77 58.25
C ASN A 1077 -20.71 -29.02 57.32
N GLU A 1078 -19.77 -29.05 56.38
CA GLU A 1078 -19.51 -30.14 55.42
C GLU A 1078 -18.47 -31.12 56.03
N ARG A 1079 -18.90 -31.88 57.05
CA ARG A 1079 -17.99 -32.70 57.89
C ARG A 1079 -17.22 -33.79 57.14
N GLU A 1080 -17.84 -34.45 56.17
CA GLU A 1080 -17.18 -35.54 55.43
C GLU A 1080 -16.04 -35.01 54.55
N ASP A 1081 -16.27 -33.90 53.85
CA ASP A 1081 -15.29 -33.26 52.98
C ASP A 1081 -14.14 -32.63 53.79
N ALA A 1082 -14.46 -31.99 54.92
CA ALA A 1082 -13.44 -31.48 55.85
C ALA A 1082 -12.50 -32.60 56.35
N LEU A 1083 -13.07 -33.75 56.74
CA LEU A 1083 -12.29 -34.91 57.18
C LEU A 1083 -11.48 -35.53 56.05
N ALA A 1084 -11.97 -35.49 54.80
CA ALA A 1084 -11.23 -35.95 53.64
C ALA A 1084 -9.97 -35.09 53.41
N CYS A 1085 -10.13 -33.77 53.35
CA CYS A 1085 -9.00 -32.83 53.17
C CYS A 1085 -7.97 -32.97 54.31
N PHE A 1086 -8.40 -33.01 55.58
CA PHE A 1086 -7.47 -33.11 56.69
C PHE A 1086 -6.71 -34.45 56.71
N ARG A 1087 -7.37 -35.56 56.36
CA ARG A 1087 -6.70 -36.87 56.27
C ARG A 1087 -5.71 -36.92 55.11
N GLU A 1088 -6.10 -36.38 53.96
CA GLU A 1088 -5.22 -36.32 52.78
C GLU A 1088 -3.97 -35.48 53.10
N ALA A 1089 -4.14 -34.28 53.66
CA ALA A 1089 -3.02 -33.45 54.11
C ALA A 1089 -2.16 -34.15 55.20
N TYR A 1090 -2.79 -34.83 56.16
CA TYR A 1090 -2.09 -35.53 57.25
C TYR A 1090 -1.26 -36.70 56.74
N ASP A 1091 -1.82 -37.56 55.88
CA ASP A 1091 -1.12 -38.73 55.35
C ASP A 1091 0.10 -38.34 54.52
N HIS A 1092 0.01 -37.23 53.78
CA HIS A 1092 1.13 -36.69 53.01
C HIS A 1092 2.19 -36.01 53.90
N GLU A 1093 1.79 -35.23 54.91
CA GLU A 1093 2.70 -34.60 55.87
C GLU A 1093 3.45 -35.62 56.73
N VAL A 1094 2.77 -36.68 57.21
CA VAL A 1094 3.39 -37.75 58.00
C VAL A 1094 4.40 -38.54 57.19
N LYS A 1095 4.13 -38.79 55.90
CA LYS A 1095 5.09 -39.45 55.00
C LYS A 1095 6.35 -38.61 54.80
N ARG A 1096 6.23 -37.28 54.82
CA ARG A 1096 7.34 -36.36 54.57
C ARG A 1096 8.15 -36.04 55.83
N ASN A 1097 7.50 -35.50 56.87
CA ASN A 1097 8.17 -34.95 58.06
C ASN A 1097 7.96 -35.80 59.33
N GLY A 1098 7.24 -36.93 59.21
CA GLY A 1098 6.91 -37.81 60.33
C GLY A 1098 5.74 -37.32 61.17
N SER A 1099 5.14 -38.22 61.96
CA SER A 1099 3.96 -37.95 62.81
C SER A 1099 4.20 -36.95 63.94
N ASP A 1100 5.45 -36.59 64.20
CA ASP A 1100 5.83 -35.66 65.24
C ASP A 1100 5.92 -34.20 64.77
N SER A 1101 5.76 -33.92 63.47
CA SER A 1101 5.78 -32.56 62.95
C SER A 1101 4.65 -31.71 63.54
N GLU A 1102 4.90 -30.41 63.69
CA GLU A 1102 3.92 -29.47 64.24
C GLU A 1102 2.65 -29.43 63.37
N MET A 1103 2.81 -29.51 62.04
CA MET A 1103 1.72 -29.56 61.08
C MET A 1103 0.90 -30.87 61.20
N ALA A 1104 1.56 -32.03 61.30
CA ALA A 1104 0.88 -33.31 61.50
C ALA A 1104 0.05 -33.32 62.79
N LYS A 1105 0.60 -32.80 63.89
CA LYS A 1105 -0.10 -32.66 65.18
C LYS A 1105 -1.32 -31.74 65.06
N LYS A 1106 -1.19 -30.64 64.33
CA LYS A 1106 -2.28 -29.67 64.09
C LYS A 1106 -3.40 -30.26 63.23
N LEU A 1107 -3.06 -31.00 62.18
CA LEU A 1107 -4.02 -31.71 61.33
C LEU A 1107 -4.77 -32.80 62.10
N LEU A 1108 -4.06 -33.55 62.96
CA LEU A 1108 -4.70 -34.53 63.84
C LEU A 1108 -5.72 -33.89 64.79
N GLN A 1109 -5.38 -32.73 65.37
CA GLN A 1109 -6.31 -31.96 66.19
C GLN A 1109 -7.55 -31.52 65.41
N TYR A 1110 -7.40 -31.05 64.17
CA TYR A 1110 -8.55 -30.71 63.32
C TYR A 1110 -9.43 -31.93 63.02
N ILE A 1111 -8.83 -33.09 62.74
CA ILE A 1111 -9.56 -34.36 62.52
C ILE A 1111 -10.37 -34.74 63.77
N ASP A 1112 -9.79 -34.62 64.96
CA ASP A 1112 -10.46 -34.95 66.22
C ASP A 1112 -11.61 -33.97 66.54
N VAL A 1113 -11.40 -32.67 66.30
CA VAL A 1113 -12.43 -31.63 66.50
C VAL A 1113 -13.62 -31.81 65.56
N VAL A 1114 -13.40 -32.17 64.29
CA VAL A 1114 -14.50 -32.36 63.32
C VAL A 1114 -15.24 -33.68 63.57
N ARG A 1115 -14.57 -34.67 64.16
CA ARG A 1115 -15.18 -35.96 64.57
C ARG A 1115 -16.04 -35.84 65.82
N SER A 1116 -15.72 -34.92 66.74
CA SER A 1116 -16.56 -34.58 67.89
C SER A 1116 -17.78 -33.76 67.48
#